data_AF-A0A5B7E046-F1
#
_entry.id   AF-A0A5B7E046-F1
#
_cell.length_a   1.000
_cell.length_b   1.000
_cell.length_c   1.000
_cell.angle_alpha   90.00
_cell.angle_beta   90.00
_cell.angle_gamma   90.00
#
_symmetry.space_group_name_H-M   'P 1'
#
loop_
_entity.id
_entity.type
_entity.pdbx_description
1 polymer ?
#
loop_
_entity_poly.entity_id
_entity_poly.type
_entity_poly.pdbx_seq_one_letter_code
_entity_poly.pdbx_strand_id
1 'polypeptide(L)'
;MNEAYFCEWPAALTCQCLVSLWQASIFAQMGFDGLFFGRLDHDDKSHRWDTRTMELMWQGSQNLGEAAWLFTGVLPRGYSPPVGFCFDILCSDEPIMDDPRLHDYNVDKKVDAFIKAAKAEGEGYATNHIIMTMGEDFNYQQAGMWMSNLDKLIRYVNKRQTSGSKVNVLYSTPSCYLSALHDANQTWTSKTDDFFPYASGNHSYWTGYFTSRPTLKRYVRHTNTVLQAVKQVASLMGLGRTEGLETLKEAMGVLQHHDAVSGTEKQHVADDYSERLATGTTAALGVMGQALGKLQPVEALLMEKEKDGGTIHFCPLLNISSCPVTESSSAFIMTVYNPIARPISHYVRIPVPSDTAYKVTDYKGNAVKTQLVPIPKPVLSIPGRHSTAGSELIFQATDIPPLGFVRFHIKRTSSYRVLRHQMSQIRSHVLSGDDPIELSGEEKKFVVSMDPKTGLLKKMGAVQSRATEASLVSQTFLVYPAMAGNNTKEQYRASGAYIFRPNVTEAKEIASKVNVISVKGPLVDEVHQEWGPWVSQAIRLYAGCRNLEMEWLVGPIPVRCPVMSICIMGRDKIGLEVVSRVEWPGITTGDFYTDSNGREMLKREYFSGGTSLNPGQMELMVHRRLLHDDAFGVGEPLNETQFGEGLVVRGKHYLIHSL
;
A
#
# COMPACT_ATOMS: atom_id res chain seq x y z
N MET A 1 0.34 41.20 29.74
CA MET A 1 1.33 40.17 29.40
C MET A 1 0.69 38.85 29.73
N ASN A 2 0.15 38.16 28.73
CA ASN A 2 -0.42 36.83 28.93
C ASN A 2 0.76 35.86 28.99
N GLU A 3 0.92 35.18 30.12
CA GLU A 3 1.82 34.03 30.21
C GLU A 3 1.37 33.01 29.16
N ALA A 4 2.25 32.70 28.21
CA ALA A 4 2.04 31.56 27.34
C ALA A 4 2.16 30.31 28.22
N TYR A 5 1.04 29.66 28.52
CA TYR A 5 1.03 28.35 29.18
C TYR A 5 1.65 27.34 28.21
N PHE A 6 2.95 27.11 28.34
CA PHE A 6 3.61 25.98 27.71
C PHE A 6 3.47 24.78 28.64
N CYS A 7 2.67 23.79 28.23
CA CYS A 7 2.64 22.49 28.88
C CYS A 7 3.71 21.61 28.24
N GLU A 8 4.84 21.45 28.93
CA GLU A 8 5.93 20.57 28.47
C GLU A 8 5.57 19.08 28.58
N TRP A 9 4.57 18.76 29.39
CA TRP A 9 4.00 17.43 29.57
C TRP A 9 2.49 17.57 29.80
N PRO A 10 1.64 16.65 29.30
CA PRO A 10 1.93 15.47 28.47
C PRO A 10 2.15 15.77 26.98
N ALA A 11 2.84 14.88 26.26
CA ALA A 11 3.14 15.02 24.83
C ALA A 11 1.95 14.56 23.97
N ALA A 12 1.31 15.48 23.25
CA ALA A 12 0.16 15.14 22.41
C ALA A 12 0.19 15.81 21.04
N LEU A 13 -0.51 15.20 20.08
CA LEU A 13 -0.59 15.69 18.71
C LEU A 13 -2.00 15.57 18.14
N THR A 14 -2.28 16.37 17.11
CA THR A 14 -3.51 16.33 16.33
C THR A 14 -3.24 15.77 14.94
N CYS A 15 -4.16 14.96 14.41
CA CYS A 15 -4.07 14.37 13.07
C CYS A 15 -5.41 14.49 12.32
N GLN A 16 -5.36 14.83 11.04
CA GLN A 16 -6.53 14.84 10.18
C GLN A 16 -6.98 13.41 9.78
N CYS A 17 -6.03 12.48 9.68
CA CYS A 17 -6.20 11.21 8.99
C CYS A 17 -6.88 10.14 9.84
N LEU A 18 -7.26 9.05 9.18
CA LEU A 18 -7.64 7.80 9.82
C LEU A 18 -6.48 7.20 10.59
N VAL A 19 -6.82 6.49 11.66
CA VAL A 19 -5.85 5.96 12.59
C VAL A 19 -5.96 4.44 12.65
N SER A 20 -4.82 3.78 12.54
CA SER A 20 -4.70 2.33 12.65
C SER A 20 -4.23 1.94 14.05
N LEU A 21 -4.48 0.70 14.46
CA LEU A 21 -3.97 0.18 15.74
C LEU A 21 -2.44 0.30 15.84
N TRP A 22 -1.74 0.19 14.70
CA TRP A 22 -0.30 0.40 14.61
C TRP A 22 0.14 1.79 15.05
N GLN A 23 -0.63 2.81 14.66
CA GLN A 23 -0.36 4.20 14.97
C GLN A 23 -0.34 4.43 16.48
N ALA A 24 -1.34 3.90 17.19
CA ALA A 24 -1.40 3.99 18.65
C ALA A 24 -0.18 3.35 19.30
N SER A 25 0.15 2.12 18.88
CA SER A 25 1.27 1.36 19.41
C SER A 25 2.61 2.07 19.22
N ILE A 26 2.90 2.56 18.01
CA ILE A 26 4.19 3.21 17.74
C ILE A 26 4.29 4.58 18.39
N PHE A 27 3.20 5.34 18.48
CA PHE A 27 3.20 6.65 19.13
C PHE A 27 3.44 6.55 20.63
N ALA A 28 2.79 5.60 21.31
CA ALA A 28 3.09 5.30 22.70
C ALA A 28 4.58 4.93 22.90
N GLN A 29 5.13 4.06 22.03
CA GLN A 29 6.56 3.70 22.06
C GLN A 29 7.51 4.86 21.72
N MET A 30 7.04 5.89 21.02
CA MET A 30 7.78 7.11 20.73
C MET A 30 7.72 8.13 21.87
N GLY A 31 6.96 7.86 22.93
CA GLY A 31 6.80 8.74 24.09
C GLY A 31 5.67 9.76 23.95
N PHE A 32 4.71 9.56 23.03
CA PHE A 32 3.47 10.33 23.03
C PHE A 32 2.50 9.78 24.07
N ASP A 33 1.83 10.70 24.77
CA ASP A 33 0.83 10.41 25.79
C ASP A 33 -0.60 10.47 25.19
N GLY A 34 -0.81 11.25 24.12
CA GLY A 34 -2.10 11.26 23.44
C GLY A 34 -2.17 11.74 22.00
N LEU A 35 -3.29 11.38 21.37
CA LEU A 35 -3.59 11.58 19.95
C LEU A 35 -5.01 12.11 19.78
N PHE A 36 -5.18 13.19 19.02
CA PHE A 36 -6.49 13.72 18.66
C PHE A 36 -6.73 13.65 17.16
N PHE A 37 -7.81 13.04 16.70
CA PHE A 37 -8.03 12.82 15.26
C PHE A 37 -9.44 13.14 14.74
N GLY A 38 -9.52 13.50 13.45
CA GLY A 38 -10.75 14.02 12.85
C GLY A 38 -11.63 13.03 12.09
N ARG A 39 -11.04 12.06 11.38
CA ARG A 39 -11.76 11.13 10.50
C ARG A 39 -12.10 9.83 11.22
N LEU A 40 -13.38 9.68 11.54
CA LEU A 40 -14.00 8.51 12.16
C LEU A 40 -15.27 8.16 11.40
N ASP A 41 -15.62 6.87 11.33
CA ASP A 41 -16.92 6.46 10.78
C ASP A 41 -18.07 7.27 11.40
N HIS A 42 -19.01 7.70 10.56
CA HIS A 42 -20.09 8.59 10.96
C HIS A 42 -21.05 7.97 12.00
N ASP A 43 -21.29 6.66 11.97
CA ASP A 43 -22.14 5.97 12.96
C ASP A 43 -21.37 5.79 14.28
N ASP A 44 -20.08 5.40 14.22
CA ASP A 44 -19.22 5.34 15.42
C ASP A 44 -19.12 6.73 16.09
N LYS A 45 -18.93 7.79 15.30
CA LYS A 45 -18.88 9.16 15.82
C LYS A 45 -20.19 9.57 16.49
N SER A 46 -21.33 9.26 15.89
CA SER A 46 -22.65 9.57 16.47
C SER A 46 -22.87 8.81 17.78
N HIS A 47 -22.53 7.53 17.81
CA HIS A 47 -22.62 6.71 19.03
C HIS A 47 -21.73 7.25 20.15
N ARG A 48 -20.49 7.64 19.83
CA ARG A 48 -19.57 8.23 20.81
C ARG A 48 -20.04 9.57 21.35
N TRP A 49 -20.63 10.38 20.48
CA TRP A 49 -21.23 11.65 20.88
C TRP A 49 -22.36 11.42 21.89
N ASP A 50 -23.31 10.55 21.57
CA ASP A 50 -24.47 10.27 22.42
C ASP A 50 -24.10 9.61 23.76
N THR A 51 -23.01 8.84 23.78
CA THR A 51 -22.53 8.13 24.97
C THR A 51 -21.42 8.85 25.72
N ARG A 52 -20.98 10.03 25.26
CA ARG A 52 -19.85 10.80 25.81
C ARG A 52 -18.52 10.04 25.85
N THR A 53 -18.25 9.26 24.81
CA THR A 53 -17.04 8.43 24.67
C THR A 53 -16.17 8.86 23.48
N MET A 54 -16.16 10.17 23.20
CA MET A 54 -15.24 10.79 22.23
C MET A 54 -13.78 10.72 22.69
N GLU A 55 -13.53 10.42 23.96
CA GLU A 55 -12.21 10.29 24.58
C GLU A 55 -12.06 8.92 25.22
N LEU A 56 -10.95 8.23 24.95
CA LEU A 56 -10.74 6.84 25.34
C LEU A 56 -9.26 6.51 25.52
N MET A 57 -8.99 5.38 26.17
CA MET A 57 -7.68 4.75 26.21
C MET A 57 -7.57 3.70 25.10
N TRP A 58 -6.69 3.92 24.12
CA TRP A 58 -6.53 3.02 22.99
C TRP A 58 -5.40 2.03 23.24
N GLN A 59 -5.74 0.75 23.33
CA GLN A 59 -4.80 -0.33 23.62
C GLN A 59 -4.22 -0.87 22.31
N GLY A 60 -3.15 -0.23 21.83
CA GLY A 60 -2.57 -0.42 20.50
C GLY A 60 -1.88 -1.76 20.23
N SER A 61 -1.66 -2.60 21.24
CA SER A 61 -1.12 -3.94 21.05
C SER A 61 -1.42 -4.83 22.25
N GLN A 62 -1.97 -6.01 21.97
CA GLN A 62 -2.20 -7.03 23.00
C GLN A 62 -0.89 -7.61 23.54
N ASN A 63 0.17 -7.62 22.72
CA ASN A 63 1.47 -8.18 23.09
C ASN A 63 2.30 -7.24 23.97
N LEU A 64 2.16 -5.93 23.79
CA LEU A 64 2.96 -4.93 24.52
C LEU A 64 2.25 -4.40 25.78
N GLY A 65 0.94 -4.65 25.93
CA GLY A 65 0.17 -4.17 27.07
C GLY A 65 0.22 -2.65 27.20
N GLU A 66 0.39 -2.15 28.43
CA GLU A 66 0.37 -0.73 28.77
C GLU A 66 1.43 0.10 28.01
N ALA A 67 2.54 -0.51 27.58
CA ALA A 67 3.57 0.19 26.79
C ALA A 67 3.09 0.60 25.38
N ALA A 68 1.90 0.12 24.96
CA ALA A 68 1.25 0.48 23.72
C ALA A 68 -0.12 1.16 23.95
N TRP A 69 -0.40 1.62 25.16
CA TRP A 69 -1.63 2.36 25.45
C TRP A 69 -1.42 3.84 25.14
N LEU A 70 -2.38 4.43 24.44
CA LEU A 70 -2.33 5.83 24.03
C LEU A 70 -3.69 6.49 24.29
N PHE A 71 -3.69 7.60 25.03
CA PHE A 71 -4.91 8.38 25.17
C PHE A 71 -5.35 8.90 23.79
N THR A 72 -6.61 8.71 23.43
CA THR A 72 -7.10 9.07 22.10
C THR A 72 -8.40 9.83 22.19
N GLY A 73 -8.45 11.00 21.54
CA GLY A 73 -9.65 11.82 21.43
C GLY A 73 -10.10 11.99 19.99
N VAL A 74 -11.40 11.90 19.76
CA VAL A 74 -12.04 12.22 18.47
C VAL A 74 -12.37 13.71 18.48
N LEU A 75 -11.98 14.43 17.43
CA LEU A 75 -12.25 15.85 17.28
C LEU A 75 -13.73 16.09 16.90
N PRO A 76 -14.36 17.16 17.43
CA PRO A 76 -15.81 17.32 17.33
C PRO A 76 -16.24 17.61 15.90
N ARG A 77 -15.43 18.37 15.15
CA ARG A 77 -15.74 18.83 13.80
C ARG A 77 -14.68 18.46 12.78
N GLY A 78 -14.16 17.24 12.87
CA GLY A 78 -13.06 16.82 12.01
C GLY A 78 -11.81 17.57 12.43
N TYR A 79 -11.45 18.62 11.70
CA TYR A 79 -10.30 19.48 12.03
C TYR A 79 -10.57 20.95 11.71
N SER A 80 -11.85 21.31 11.52
CA SER A 80 -12.34 22.65 11.17
C SER A 80 -12.72 23.48 12.40
N PRO A 81 -12.74 24.83 12.30
CA PRO A 81 -13.32 25.70 13.33
C PRO A 81 -14.86 25.54 13.38
N PRO A 82 -15.52 25.94 14.48
CA PRO A 82 -16.98 26.12 14.56
C PRO A 82 -17.56 26.93 13.39
N VAL A 83 -18.80 26.63 12.97
CA VAL A 83 -19.41 27.27 11.79
C VAL A 83 -19.55 28.76 12.05
N GLY A 84 -19.05 29.60 11.14
CA GLY A 84 -19.06 31.06 11.30
C GLY A 84 -17.83 31.63 12.01
N PHE A 85 -16.79 30.81 12.24
CA PHE A 85 -15.54 31.19 12.92
C PHE A 85 -14.27 30.85 12.13
N CYS A 86 -14.35 30.76 10.80
CA CYS A 86 -13.15 30.71 9.96
C CYS A 86 -12.63 32.12 9.67
N PHE A 87 -11.50 32.51 10.28
CA PHE A 87 -10.94 33.87 10.17
C PHE A 87 -9.77 33.96 9.19
N ASP A 88 -9.76 33.11 8.16
CA ASP A 88 -8.72 33.07 7.15
C ASP A 88 -9.07 33.88 5.90
N ILE A 89 -8.05 34.22 5.10
CA ILE A 89 -8.22 34.87 3.79
C ILE A 89 -9.00 33.98 2.80
N LEU A 90 -8.99 32.67 3.00
CA LEU A 90 -9.74 31.71 2.20
C LEU A 90 -11.22 31.61 2.59
N CYS A 91 -11.64 32.29 3.67
CA CYS A 91 -12.96 32.18 4.24
C CYS A 91 -13.79 33.46 4.08
N SER A 92 -15.11 33.31 4.13
CA SER A 92 -16.08 34.40 3.99
C SER A 92 -16.80 34.77 5.30
N ASP A 93 -16.38 34.20 6.43
CA ASP A 93 -17.02 34.47 7.70
C ASP A 93 -16.70 35.89 8.19
N GLU A 94 -17.71 36.58 8.74
CA GLU A 94 -17.54 37.94 9.25
C GLU A 94 -16.48 37.98 10.37
N PRO A 95 -15.50 38.91 10.34
CA PRO A 95 -14.61 39.13 11.47
C PRO A 95 -15.40 39.70 12.67
N ILE A 96 -14.78 39.70 13.85
CA ILE A 96 -15.33 40.35 15.04
C ILE A 96 -15.08 41.85 14.95
N MET A 97 -16.16 42.60 14.75
CA MET A 97 -16.20 44.06 14.67
C MET A 97 -16.62 44.62 16.03
N ASP A 98 -15.65 45.16 16.76
CA ASP A 98 -15.76 45.54 18.16
C ASP A 98 -15.71 47.05 18.41
N ASP A 99 -15.66 47.86 17.34
CA ASP A 99 -15.84 49.31 17.43
C ASP A 99 -17.34 49.65 17.38
N PRO A 100 -17.94 50.11 18.49
CA PRO A 100 -19.38 50.41 18.55
C PRO A 100 -19.79 51.60 17.67
N ARG A 101 -18.83 52.31 17.08
CA ARG A 101 -19.09 53.42 16.14
C ARG A 101 -19.32 52.95 14.70
N LEU A 102 -18.96 51.71 14.38
CA LEU A 102 -19.12 51.14 13.04
C LEU A 102 -20.48 50.45 12.91
N HIS A 103 -21.10 50.56 11.73
CA HIS A 103 -22.44 50.00 11.47
C HIS A 103 -22.49 48.47 11.54
N ASP A 104 -21.35 47.81 11.37
CA ASP A 104 -21.17 46.37 11.33
C ASP A 104 -20.71 45.77 12.66
N TYR A 105 -20.81 46.51 13.78
CA TYR A 105 -20.56 45.97 15.12
C TYR A 105 -21.34 44.68 15.37
N ASN A 106 -20.64 43.60 15.76
CA ASN A 106 -21.23 42.26 15.82
C ASN A 106 -20.80 41.41 17.03
N VAL A 107 -20.14 42.01 18.03
CA VAL A 107 -19.57 41.28 19.19
C VAL A 107 -20.60 40.40 19.88
N ASP A 108 -21.77 40.93 20.24
CA ASP A 108 -22.77 40.16 20.99
C ASP A 108 -23.27 38.95 20.20
N LYS A 109 -23.56 39.13 18.90
CA LYS A 109 -23.95 38.05 17.97
C LYS A 109 -22.89 36.96 17.89
N LYS A 110 -21.62 37.33 17.71
CA LYS A 110 -20.49 36.39 17.60
C LYS A 110 -20.22 35.66 18.92
N VAL A 111 -20.28 36.36 20.05
CA VAL A 111 -20.08 35.77 21.38
C VAL A 111 -21.19 34.78 21.73
N ASP A 112 -22.46 35.14 21.49
CA ASP A 112 -23.59 34.25 21.76
C ASP A 112 -23.54 32.99 20.86
N ALA A 113 -23.18 33.16 19.58
CA ALA A 113 -22.96 32.04 18.66
C ALA A 113 -21.82 31.12 19.11
N PHE A 114 -20.70 31.69 19.58
CA PHE A 114 -19.56 30.90 20.05
C PHE A 114 -19.88 30.12 21.32
N ILE A 115 -20.52 30.76 22.31
CA ILE A 115 -20.95 30.10 23.55
C ILE A 115 -21.92 28.96 23.24
N LYS A 116 -22.83 29.15 22.27
CA LYS A 116 -23.73 28.09 21.81
C LYS A 116 -22.96 26.93 21.18
N ALA A 117 -22.00 27.21 20.30
CA ALA A 117 -21.15 26.19 19.69
C ALA A 117 -20.34 25.42 20.73
N ALA A 118 -19.72 26.11 21.70
CA ALA A 118 -18.95 25.49 22.77
C ALA A 118 -19.78 24.57 23.66
N LYS A 119 -21.00 24.99 24.01
CA LYS A 119 -21.92 24.14 24.77
C LYS A 119 -22.33 22.90 23.98
N ALA A 120 -22.67 23.07 22.70
CA ALA A 120 -23.04 21.96 21.83
C ALA A 120 -21.87 20.97 21.67
N GLU A 121 -20.66 21.46 21.40
CA GLU A 121 -19.49 20.58 21.29
C GLU A 121 -19.17 19.85 22.59
N GLY A 122 -19.38 20.49 23.75
CA GLY A 122 -19.24 19.86 25.06
C GLY A 122 -20.23 18.74 25.38
N GLU A 123 -21.31 18.56 24.62
CA GLU A 123 -22.30 17.50 24.89
C GLU A 123 -21.75 16.09 24.69
N GLY A 124 -20.75 15.93 23.82
CA GLY A 124 -20.12 14.65 23.47
C GLY A 124 -18.86 14.29 24.27
N TYR A 125 -18.41 15.14 25.20
CA TYR A 125 -17.20 14.93 25.99
C TYR A 125 -17.50 14.61 27.46
N ALA A 126 -16.58 13.89 28.11
CA ALA A 126 -16.76 13.44 29.48
C ALA A 126 -16.41 14.52 30.52
N THR A 127 -15.56 15.49 30.16
CA THR A 127 -15.10 16.56 31.05
C THR A 127 -15.72 17.92 30.69
N ASN A 128 -15.40 18.94 31.48
CA ASN A 128 -15.69 20.35 31.19
C ASN A 128 -14.60 21.05 30.36
N HIS A 129 -13.64 20.29 29.82
CA HIS A 129 -12.63 20.77 28.88
C HIS A 129 -12.98 20.23 27.49
N ILE A 130 -12.90 21.08 26.47
CA ILE A 130 -13.04 20.68 25.06
C ILE A 130 -11.94 21.30 24.22
N ILE A 131 -11.63 20.66 23.10
CA ILE A 131 -10.70 21.17 22.08
C ILE A 131 -11.48 21.69 20.87
N MET A 132 -11.18 22.93 20.46
CA MET A 132 -11.68 23.54 19.24
C MET A 132 -10.51 23.81 18.29
N THR A 133 -10.50 23.15 17.13
CA THR A 133 -9.48 23.33 16.10
C THR A 133 -9.75 24.61 15.30
N MET A 134 -9.08 25.71 15.65
CA MET A 134 -9.24 27.00 15.00
C MET A 134 -8.36 27.12 13.74
N GLY A 135 -8.60 26.27 12.74
CA GLY A 135 -7.83 26.23 11.49
C GLY A 135 -8.40 25.18 10.53
N GLU A 136 -7.87 25.12 9.32
CA GLU A 136 -8.30 24.20 8.24
C GLU A 136 -7.15 24.08 7.22
N ASP A 137 -7.31 23.28 6.16
CA ASP A 137 -6.31 23.10 5.10
C ASP A 137 -5.71 24.44 4.62
N PHE A 138 -4.38 24.57 4.70
CA PHE A 138 -3.61 25.76 4.28
C PHE A 138 -4.09 27.11 4.84
N ASN A 139 -4.74 27.10 6.00
CA ASN A 139 -5.05 28.33 6.73
C ASN A 139 -3.79 28.93 7.37
N TYR A 140 -3.92 30.11 7.98
CA TYR A 140 -2.84 30.90 8.58
C TYR A 140 -1.84 31.50 7.57
N GLN A 141 -2.19 31.56 6.27
CA GLN A 141 -1.40 32.30 5.26
C GLN A 141 -1.20 33.77 5.65
N GLN A 142 -2.20 34.36 6.30
CA GLN A 142 -2.12 35.67 6.94
C GLN A 142 -2.54 35.57 8.41
N ALA A 143 -1.69 34.97 9.25
CA ALA A 143 -1.98 34.65 10.65
C ALA A 143 -2.51 35.83 11.49
N GLY A 144 -2.20 37.09 11.15
CA GLY A 144 -2.73 38.27 11.84
C GLY A 144 -4.27 38.36 11.82
N MET A 145 -4.94 37.85 10.78
CA MET A 145 -6.40 37.81 10.72
C MET A 145 -6.98 36.84 11.75
N TRP A 146 -6.42 35.64 11.86
CA TRP A 146 -6.79 34.68 12.90
C TRP A 146 -6.55 35.24 14.29
N MET A 147 -5.31 35.67 14.58
CA MET A 147 -4.91 36.07 15.92
C MET A 147 -5.70 37.28 16.43
N SER A 148 -5.96 38.28 15.58
CA SER A 148 -6.77 39.45 15.98
C SER A 148 -8.22 39.10 16.31
N ASN A 149 -8.83 38.15 15.59
CA ASN A 149 -10.18 37.69 15.87
C ASN A 149 -10.24 36.77 17.08
N LEU A 150 -9.26 35.88 17.26
CA LEU A 150 -9.17 35.00 18.43
C LEU A 150 -8.96 35.79 19.73
N ASP A 151 -8.13 36.84 19.71
CA ASP A 151 -7.94 37.74 20.86
C ASP A 151 -9.25 38.42 21.27
N LYS A 152 -10.01 38.94 20.28
CA LYS A 152 -11.33 39.52 20.52
C LYS A 152 -12.31 38.48 21.05
N LEU A 153 -12.33 37.28 20.45
CA LEU A 153 -13.21 36.18 20.86
C LEU A 153 -12.96 35.78 22.31
N ILE A 154 -11.71 35.51 22.68
CA ILE A 154 -11.29 35.17 24.05
C ILE A 154 -11.72 36.27 25.02
N ARG A 155 -11.39 37.53 24.70
CA ARG A 155 -11.71 38.68 25.54
C ARG A 155 -13.20 38.80 25.80
N TYR A 156 -14.03 38.78 24.76
CA TYR A 156 -15.45 39.05 24.88
C TYR A 156 -16.25 37.85 25.39
N VAL A 157 -15.85 36.61 25.07
CA VAL A 157 -16.48 35.42 25.64
C VAL A 157 -16.18 35.31 27.14
N ASN A 158 -14.93 35.48 27.56
CA ASN A 158 -14.58 35.40 28.98
C ASN A 158 -15.21 36.54 29.79
N LYS A 159 -15.37 37.74 29.20
CA LYS A 159 -16.12 38.83 29.84
C LYS A 159 -17.55 38.42 30.20
N ARG A 160 -18.21 37.54 29.45
CA ARG A 160 -19.58 37.07 29.79
C ARG A 160 -19.62 36.25 31.10
N GLN A 161 -18.49 35.86 31.68
CA GLN A 161 -18.44 35.24 33.02
C GLN A 161 -18.98 36.18 34.10
N THR A 162 -18.78 37.50 33.97
CA THR A 162 -19.36 38.49 34.91
C THR A 162 -20.89 38.53 34.86
N SER A 163 -21.48 37.98 33.80
CA SER A 163 -22.93 37.87 33.58
C SER A 163 -23.42 36.42 33.74
N GLY A 164 -22.63 35.55 34.36
CA GLY A 164 -23.02 34.17 34.70
C GLY A 164 -22.70 33.11 33.64
N SER A 165 -22.01 33.45 32.55
CA SER A 165 -21.49 32.42 31.63
C SER A 165 -20.47 31.53 32.34
N LYS A 166 -20.57 30.21 32.13
CA LYS A 166 -19.60 29.22 32.64
C LYS A 166 -18.51 28.86 31.62
N VAL A 167 -18.52 29.50 30.45
CA VAL A 167 -17.53 29.24 29.39
C VAL A 167 -16.27 30.05 29.67
N ASN A 168 -15.12 29.40 29.58
CA ASN A 168 -13.80 30.01 29.60
C ASN A 168 -13.05 29.58 28.34
N VAL A 169 -12.45 30.53 27.64
CA VAL A 169 -11.73 30.32 26.38
C VAL A 169 -10.30 30.81 26.55
N LEU A 170 -9.34 30.03 26.04
CA LEU A 170 -7.93 30.39 26.01
C LEU A 170 -7.28 29.83 24.75
N TYR A 171 -6.15 30.40 24.34
CA TYR A 171 -5.24 29.69 23.44
C TYR A 171 -4.70 28.47 24.15
N SER A 172 -4.63 27.35 23.44
CA SER A 172 -4.14 26.08 23.99
C SER A 172 -3.41 25.29 22.92
N THR A 173 -2.80 24.19 23.36
CA THR A 173 -2.16 23.19 22.51
C THR A 173 -2.78 21.81 22.81
N PRO A 174 -2.61 20.81 21.93
CA PRO A 174 -3.06 19.44 22.23
C PRO A 174 -2.48 18.90 23.55
N SER A 175 -1.23 19.22 23.86
CA SER A 175 -0.57 18.87 25.12
C SER A 175 -1.25 19.49 26.34
N CYS A 176 -1.55 20.80 26.30
CA CYS A 176 -2.25 21.46 27.39
C CYS A 176 -3.68 20.95 27.56
N TYR A 177 -4.36 20.63 26.45
CA TYR A 177 -5.68 20.00 26.52
C TYR A 177 -5.60 18.64 27.21
N LEU A 178 -4.65 17.78 26.81
CA LEU A 178 -4.45 16.47 27.42
C LEU A 178 -4.08 16.58 28.91
N SER A 179 -3.26 17.57 29.30
CA SER A 179 -2.97 17.85 30.72
C SER A 179 -4.24 18.11 31.51
N ALA A 180 -5.13 18.96 30.98
CA ALA A 180 -6.39 19.27 31.66
C ALA A 180 -7.31 18.05 31.78
N LEU A 181 -7.31 17.16 30.79
CA LEU A 181 -8.05 15.89 30.86
C LEU A 181 -7.47 14.93 31.90
N HIS A 182 -6.14 14.88 32.02
CA HIS A 182 -5.46 14.10 33.04
C HIS A 182 -5.82 14.62 34.45
N ASP A 183 -5.74 15.95 34.65
CA ASP A 183 -6.04 16.60 35.92
C ASP A 183 -7.52 16.49 36.34
N ALA A 184 -8.43 16.27 35.37
CA ALA A 184 -9.84 16.03 35.63
C ALA A 184 -10.11 14.69 36.34
N ASN A 185 -9.10 13.80 36.42
CA ASN A 185 -9.14 12.51 37.12
C ASN A 185 -10.38 11.66 36.78
N GLN A 186 -10.71 11.59 35.49
CA GLN A 186 -11.82 10.78 34.97
C GLN A 186 -11.36 9.37 34.59
N THR A 187 -12.32 8.43 34.61
CA THR A 187 -12.13 7.09 34.07
C THR A 187 -12.56 7.07 32.59
N TRP A 188 -11.70 6.54 31.73
CA TRP A 188 -11.92 6.50 30.29
C TRP A 188 -12.34 5.12 29.81
N THR A 189 -13.15 5.06 28.74
CA THR A 189 -13.44 3.80 28.05
C THR A 189 -12.20 3.28 27.33
N SER A 190 -12.17 1.99 27.01
CA SER A 190 -11.05 1.37 26.28
C SER A 190 -11.47 0.90 24.88
N LYS A 191 -10.54 0.97 23.92
CA LYS A 191 -10.66 0.38 22.57
C LYS A 191 -9.45 -0.50 22.28
N THR A 192 -9.64 -1.61 21.56
CA THR A 192 -8.57 -2.60 21.26
C THR A 192 -8.42 -2.92 19.77
N ASP A 193 -9.39 -2.55 18.94
CA ASP A 193 -9.42 -2.68 17.49
C ASP A 193 -9.05 -1.35 16.80
N ASP A 194 -9.12 -1.30 15.46
CA ASP A 194 -8.82 -0.08 14.69
C ASP A 194 -10.07 0.74 14.35
N PHE A 195 -9.86 1.84 13.62
CA PHE A 195 -10.93 2.72 13.14
C PHE A 195 -11.18 2.53 11.64
N PHE A 196 -10.98 1.31 11.13
CA PHE A 196 -11.25 0.96 9.75
C PHE A 196 -12.48 0.04 9.60
N PRO A 197 -13.18 0.11 8.45
CA PRO A 197 -13.05 1.13 7.41
C PRO A 197 -13.69 2.47 7.81
N TYR A 198 -13.26 3.55 7.15
CA TYR A 198 -13.90 4.86 7.30
C TYR A 198 -15.06 5.02 6.34
N ALA A 199 -16.19 5.50 6.84
CA ALA A 199 -17.20 6.12 6.01
C ALA A 199 -17.53 7.53 6.49
N SER A 200 -17.54 8.48 5.55
CA SER A 200 -18.06 9.83 5.81
C SER A 200 -19.59 9.88 5.67
N GLY A 201 -20.22 8.75 5.34
CA GLY A 201 -21.66 8.56 5.16
C GLY A 201 -21.97 7.20 4.52
N ASN A 202 -23.24 6.78 4.58
CA ASN A 202 -23.82 5.54 4.02
C ASN A 202 -23.31 5.08 2.64
N HIS A 203 -22.99 5.99 1.72
CA HIS A 203 -22.51 5.64 0.37
C HIS A 203 -21.09 6.12 0.07
N SER A 204 -20.33 6.42 1.13
CA SER A 204 -19.00 7.02 1.03
C SER A 204 -18.01 6.26 1.91
N TYR A 205 -17.84 4.96 1.64
CA TYR A 205 -16.80 4.13 2.28
C TYR A 205 -15.46 4.34 1.58
N TRP A 206 -14.45 4.80 2.33
CA TRP A 206 -13.13 5.16 1.84
C TRP A 206 -12.24 3.92 1.81
N THR A 207 -12.64 2.90 1.05
CA THR A 207 -11.87 1.66 0.87
C THR A 207 -11.25 1.56 -0.52
N GLY A 208 -11.54 2.51 -1.41
CA GLY A 208 -10.96 2.57 -2.75
C GLY A 208 -9.47 2.92 -2.75
N TYR A 209 -9.05 3.84 -1.87
CA TYR A 209 -7.63 4.23 -1.77
C TYR A 209 -6.72 3.11 -1.27
N PHE A 210 -7.27 2.01 -0.74
CA PHE A 210 -6.49 0.81 -0.44
C PHE A 210 -5.83 0.23 -1.70
N THR A 211 -6.41 0.47 -2.89
CA THR A 211 -5.89 -0.03 -4.18
C THR A 211 -5.57 1.08 -5.19
N SER A 212 -6.05 2.31 -5.02
CA SER A 212 -5.74 3.42 -5.95
C SER A 212 -4.23 3.58 -6.21
N ARG A 213 -3.82 3.79 -7.46
CA ARG A 213 -2.40 3.87 -7.87
C ARG A 213 -1.54 2.68 -7.37
N PRO A 214 -1.90 1.43 -7.73
CA PRO A 214 -1.22 0.25 -7.20
C PRO A 214 0.25 0.13 -7.65
N THR A 215 0.61 0.76 -8.77
CA THR A 215 2.01 0.87 -9.23
C THR A 215 2.85 1.72 -8.28
N LEU A 216 2.36 2.90 -7.88
CA LEU A 216 3.03 3.77 -6.92
C LEU A 216 3.17 3.08 -5.56
N LYS A 217 2.10 2.43 -5.06
CA LYS A 217 2.14 1.62 -3.83
C LYS A 217 3.24 0.55 -3.88
N ARG A 218 3.31 -0.22 -4.99
CA ARG A 218 4.38 -1.21 -5.20
C ARG A 218 5.75 -0.54 -5.27
N TYR A 219 5.86 0.62 -5.89
CA TYR A 219 7.12 1.33 -6.03
C TYR A 219 7.64 1.84 -4.68
N VAL A 220 6.79 2.37 -3.81
CA VAL A 220 7.11 2.70 -2.41
C VAL A 220 7.64 1.47 -1.66
N ARG A 221 6.97 0.32 -1.76
CA ARG A 221 7.42 -0.91 -1.08
C ARG A 221 8.79 -1.38 -1.59
N HIS A 222 9.00 -1.36 -2.90
CA HIS A 222 10.26 -1.77 -3.51
C HIS A 222 11.40 -0.83 -3.11
N THR A 223 11.20 0.47 -3.21
CA THR A 223 12.22 1.48 -2.89
C THR A 223 12.53 1.55 -1.40
N ASN A 224 11.56 1.28 -0.51
CA ASN A 224 11.85 1.10 0.91
C ASN A 224 12.75 -0.13 1.16
N THR A 225 12.57 -1.21 0.41
CA THR A 225 13.43 -2.40 0.51
C THR A 225 14.87 -2.07 0.09
N VAL A 226 15.04 -1.32 -1.00
CA VAL A 226 16.33 -0.77 -1.42
C VAL A 226 16.91 0.13 -0.33
N LEU A 227 16.12 1.07 0.21
CA LEU A 227 16.55 1.98 1.26
C LEU A 227 17.10 1.23 2.49
N GLN A 228 16.42 0.19 2.97
CA GLN A 228 16.92 -0.60 4.10
C GLN A 228 18.23 -1.33 3.75
N ALA A 229 18.34 -1.93 2.56
CA ALA A 229 19.56 -2.60 2.13
C ALA A 229 20.75 -1.63 2.01
N VAL A 230 20.53 -0.45 1.43
CA VAL A 230 21.57 0.60 1.31
C VAL A 230 21.99 1.09 2.69
N LYS A 231 21.05 1.34 3.62
CA LYS A 231 21.37 1.72 5.01
C LYS A 231 22.25 0.69 5.71
N GLN A 232 21.94 -0.60 5.54
CA GLN A 232 22.74 -1.68 6.13
C GLN A 232 24.17 -1.69 5.57
N VAL A 233 24.31 -1.68 4.24
CA VAL A 233 25.64 -1.67 3.60
C VAL A 233 26.43 -0.41 3.97
N ALA A 234 25.79 0.76 3.96
CA ALA A 234 26.42 2.02 4.34
C ALA A 234 26.89 2.01 5.81
N SER A 235 26.09 1.43 6.71
CA SER A 235 26.45 1.26 8.13
C SER A 235 27.64 0.32 8.30
N LEU A 236 27.60 -0.86 7.67
CA LEU A 236 28.69 -1.86 7.71
C LEU A 236 30.02 -1.29 7.18
N MET A 237 29.95 -0.42 6.19
CA MET A 237 31.12 0.21 5.58
C MET A 237 31.53 1.52 6.26
N GLY A 238 30.83 1.94 7.32
CA GLY A 238 31.13 3.18 8.05
C GLY A 238 31.02 4.45 7.20
N LEU A 239 30.12 4.47 6.20
CA LEU A 239 29.99 5.61 5.27
C LEU A 239 29.27 6.83 5.88
N GLY A 240 28.63 6.66 7.06
CA GLY A 240 27.89 7.73 7.71
C GLY A 240 26.69 8.20 6.88
N ARG A 241 26.40 9.50 6.92
CA ARG A 241 25.35 10.13 6.10
C ARG A 241 25.92 10.46 4.73
N THR A 242 25.29 9.94 3.69
CA THR A 242 25.65 10.23 2.30
C THR A 242 24.49 10.93 1.60
N GLU A 243 24.76 11.87 0.71
CA GLU A 243 23.72 12.60 -0.05
C GLU A 243 22.71 11.66 -0.70
N GLY A 244 23.15 10.66 -1.46
CA GLY A 244 22.25 9.72 -2.14
C GLY A 244 21.36 8.89 -1.20
N LEU A 245 21.81 8.64 0.04
CA LEU A 245 20.98 7.98 1.05
C LEU A 245 19.93 8.94 1.62
N GLU A 246 20.31 10.19 1.90
CA GLU A 246 19.37 11.20 2.41
C GLU A 246 18.30 11.54 1.37
N THR A 247 18.66 11.66 0.08
CA THR A 247 17.69 11.89 -1.01
C THR A 247 16.59 10.82 -1.02
N LEU A 248 16.93 9.54 -0.89
CA LEU A 248 15.92 8.47 -0.84
C LEU A 248 15.14 8.47 0.47
N LYS A 249 15.76 8.81 1.61
CA LYS A 249 15.07 8.91 2.91
C LYS A 249 14.01 10.00 2.88
N GLU A 250 14.34 11.17 2.34
CA GLU A 250 13.42 12.31 2.22
C GLU A 250 12.26 11.97 1.27
N ALA A 251 12.56 11.43 0.09
CA ALA A 251 11.53 10.96 -0.83
C ALA A 251 10.61 9.93 -0.18
N MET A 252 11.16 8.93 0.51
CA MET A 252 10.38 7.92 1.22
C MET A 252 9.48 8.54 2.30
N GLY A 253 9.98 9.54 3.04
CA GLY A 253 9.22 10.27 4.04
C GLY A 253 8.04 11.03 3.43
N VAL A 254 8.27 11.78 2.35
CA VAL A 254 7.20 12.49 1.62
C VAL A 254 6.14 11.50 1.13
N LEU A 255 6.54 10.35 0.59
CA LEU A 255 5.58 9.38 0.08
C LEU A 255 4.79 8.62 1.16
N GLN A 256 5.10 8.80 2.44
CA GLN A 256 4.20 8.36 3.53
C GLN A 256 3.08 9.36 3.82
N HIS A 257 3.05 10.51 3.13
CA HIS A 257 1.92 11.43 3.17
C HIS A 257 0.60 10.71 2.82
N HIS A 258 -0.48 11.09 3.48
CA HIS A 258 -1.78 10.43 3.35
C HIS A 258 -2.47 10.65 2.00
N ASP A 259 -1.93 11.50 1.12
CA ASP A 259 -2.31 11.60 -0.30
C ASP A 259 -1.27 11.03 -1.27
N ALA A 260 -0.13 10.54 -0.79
CA ALA A 260 0.90 9.96 -1.64
C ALA A 260 0.69 8.44 -1.81
N VAL A 261 1.13 7.63 -0.84
CA VAL A 261 0.98 6.17 -0.94
C VAL A 261 -0.49 5.72 -0.99
N SER A 262 -1.43 6.52 -0.52
CA SER A 262 -2.88 6.28 -0.66
C SER A 262 -3.36 6.34 -2.11
N GLY A 263 -2.64 7.04 -3.00
CA GLY A 263 -3.05 7.25 -4.39
C GLY A 263 -4.21 8.24 -4.53
N THR A 264 -4.27 9.24 -3.65
CA THR A 264 -5.35 10.25 -3.57
C THR A 264 -4.87 11.66 -3.89
N GLU A 265 -3.81 11.76 -4.68
CA GLU A 265 -3.26 12.96 -5.30
C GLU A 265 -3.68 13.09 -6.77
N LYS A 266 -3.52 14.29 -7.34
CA LYS A 266 -3.65 14.54 -8.78
C LYS A 266 -2.55 13.83 -9.58
N GLN A 267 -2.81 13.53 -10.86
CA GLN A 267 -1.87 12.73 -11.67
C GLN A 267 -0.45 13.31 -11.72
N HIS A 268 -0.30 14.62 -11.95
CA HIS A 268 1.02 15.25 -12.01
C HIS A 268 1.80 15.20 -10.70
N VAL A 269 1.09 15.10 -9.56
CA VAL A 269 1.72 14.93 -8.23
C VAL A 269 2.18 13.48 -8.05
N ALA A 270 1.41 12.50 -8.53
CA ALA A 270 1.83 11.09 -8.56
C ALA A 270 3.08 10.89 -9.44
N ASP A 271 3.17 11.65 -10.55
CA ASP A 271 4.33 11.67 -11.43
C ASP A 271 5.57 12.26 -10.72
N ASP A 272 5.43 13.39 -10.01
CA ASP A 272 6.50 13.97 -9.15
C ASP A 272 6.95 13.00 -8.05
N TYR A 273 6.02 12.32 -7.37
CA TYR A 273 6.36 11.28 -6.39
C TYR A 273 7.16 10.13 -7.00
N SER A 274 6.79 9.69 -8.19
CA SER A 274 7.50 8.63 -8.92
C SER A 274 8.91 9.09 -9.34
N GLU A 275 9.06 10.34 -9.77
CA GLU A 275 10.35 10.95 -10.10
C GLU A 275 11.26 11.08 -8.88
N ARG A 276 10.75 11.52 -7.73
CA ARG A 276 11.48 11.57 -6.45
C ARG A 276 12.00 10.21 -6.04
N LEU A 277 11.14 9.18 -6.10
CA LEU A 277 11.55 7.80 -5.82
C LEU A 277 12.63 7.32 -6.78
N ALA A 278 12.50 7.58 -8.08
CA ALA A 278 13.46 7.16 -9.09
C ALA A 278 14.84 7.82 -8.87
N THR A 279 14.83 9.12 -8.62
CA THR A 279 16.04 9.92 -8.34
C THR A 279 16.73 9.43 -7.08
N GLY A 280 15.99 9.31 -5.97
CA GLY A 280 16.53 8.82 -4.70
C GLY A 280 17.05 7.39 -4.80
N THR A 281 16.33 6.50 -5.49
CA THR A 281 16.72 5.09 -5.65
C THR A 281 18.02 4.97 -6.44
N THR A 282 18.15 5.72 -7.53
CA THR A 282 19.37 5.74 -8.35
C THR A 282 20.56 6.23 -7.54
N ALA A 283 20.40 7.32 -6.80
CA ALA A 283 21.46 7.86 -5.94
C ALA A 283 21.87 6.89 -4.83
N ALA A 284 20.91 6.28 -4.13
CA ALA A 284 21.15 5.32 -3.06
C ALA A 284 21.82 4.02 -3.56
N LEU A 285 21.40 3.50 -4.72
CA LEU A 285 22.05 2.35 -5.34
C LEU A 285 23.47 2.68 -5.79
N GLY A 286 23.75 3.91 -6.20
CA GLY A 286 25.12 4.39 -6.46
C GLY A 286 26.02 4.24 -5.22
N VAL A 287 25.52 4.62 -4.04
CA VAL A 287 26.23 4.44 -2.76
C VAL A 287 26.51 2.96 -2.48
N MET A 288 25.50 2.09 -2.62
CA MET A 288 25.66 0.66 -2.42
C MET A 288 26.61 0.02 -3.44
N GLY A 289 26.57 0.46 -4.69
CA GLY A 289 27.46 0.00 -5.76
C GLY A 289 28.92 0.31 -5.46
N GLN A 290 29.23 1.55 -5.06
CA GLN A 290 30.58 1.96 -4.65
C GLN A 290 31.06 1.19 -3.41
N ALA A 291 30.17 0.99 -2.44
CA ALA A 291 30.47 0.26 -1.21
C ALA A 291 30.83 -1.20 -1.47
N LEU A 292 29.99 -1.92 -2.22
CA LEU A 292 30.20 -3.32 -2.57
C LEU A 292 31.36 -3.51 -3.56
N GLY A 293 31.63 -2.52 -4.42
CA GLY A 293 32.78 -2.52 -5.32
C GLY A 293 34.11 -2.53 -4.57
N LYS A 294 34.20 -1.86 -3.41
CA LYS A 294 35.39 -1.90 -2.53
C LYS A 294 35.61 -3.27 -1.86
N LEU A 295 34.60 -4.13 -1.80
CA LEU A 295 34.67 -5.49 -1.25
C LEU A 295 35.05 -6.53 -2.33
N GLN A 296 35.78 -6.12 -3.36
CA GLN A 296 36.39 -7.05 -4.31
C GLN A 296 37.69 -7.65 -3.73
N PRO A 297 38.04 -8.91 -4.07
CA PRO A 297 39.25 -9.55 -3.55
C PRO A 297 40.49 -8.75 -3.95
N VAL A 298 41.46 -8.64 -3.03
CA VAL A 298 42.74 -7.91 -3.25
C VAL A 298 43.52 -8.45 -4.45
N GLU A 299 43.37 -9.74 -4.79
CA GLU A 299 43.98 -10.35 -5.98
C GLU A 299 43.44 -9.77 -7.31
N ALA A 300 42.18 -9.30 -7.35
CA ALA A 300 41.60 -8.60 -8.49
C ALA A 300 42.08 -7.15 -8.60
N LEU A 301 42.56 -6.54 -7.51
CA LEU A 301 43.23 -5.22 -7.54
C LEU A 301 44.68 -5.33 -8.03
N LEU A 302 45.28 -6.51 -7.96
CA LEU A 302 46.66 -6.78 -8.37
C LEU A 302 46.78 -7.29 -9.82
N MET A 303 45.69 -7.77 -10.42
CA MET A 303 45.62 -8.23 -11.81
C MET A 303 44.76 -7.28 -12.66
N GLU A 304 45.43 -6.51 -13.52
CA GLU A 304 44.90 -5.64 -14.60
C GLU A 304 44.34 -4.27 -14.14
N LYS A 305 44.90 -3.11 -14.50
CA LYS A 305 45.11 -2.53 -15.85
C LYS A 305 43.91 -2.57 -16.82
N GLU A 306 42.70 -2.88 -16.34
CA GLU A 306 41.46 -2.43 -17.00
C GLU A 306 40.96 -1.15 -16.33
N LYS A 307 40.82 -0.08 -17.13
CA LYS A 307 40.41 1.27 -16.68
C LYS A 307 38.95 1.37 -16.21
N ASP A 308 38.20 0.27 -16.21
CA ASP A 308 36.77 0.23 -15.89
C ASP A 308 36.46 -0.72 -14.71
N GLY A 309 37.38 -0.79 -13.75
CA GLY A 309 37.28 -1.66 -12.58
C GLY A 309 35.94 -1.55 -11.84
N GLY A 310 35.14 -2.62 -11.89
CA GLY A 310 34.22 -2.97 -10.81
C GLY A 310 32.94 -2.14 -10.65
N THR A 311 32.47 -1.43 -11.69
CA THR A 311 31.18 -0.72 -11.64
C THR A 311 30.02 -1.71 -11.48
N ILE A 312 29.25 -1.58 -10.41
CA ILE A 312 28.06 -2.41 -10.17
C ILE A 312 26.86 -1.80 -10.91
N HIS A 313 26.22 -2.62 -11.74
CA HIS A 313 24.99 -2.26 -12.43
C HIS A 313 23.78 -2.91 -11.76
N PHE A 314 22.71 -2.14 -11.60
CA PHE A 314 21.43 -2.62 -11.09
C PHE A 314 20.40 -2.67 -12.22
N CYS A 315 19.47 -3.62 -12.15
CA CYS A 315 18.39 -3.78 -13.13
C CYS A 315 17.04 -3.48 -12.48
N PRO A 316 16.56 -2.22 -12.50
CA PRO A 316 15.29 -1.84 -11.86
C PRO A 316 14.06 -2.36 -12.61
N LEU A 317 14.20 -2.83 -13.86
CA LEU A 317 13.12 -3.22 -14.76
C LEU A 317 12.91 -4.74 -14.87
N LEU A 318 13.34 -5.51 -13.86
CA LEU A 318 13.12 -6.97 -13.82
C LEU A 318 11.62 -7.34 -13.83
N ASN A 319 10.74 -6.45 -13.35
CA ASN A 319 9.29 -6.62 -13.40
C ASN A 319 8.70 -6.56 -14.81
N ILE A 320 9.44 -6.13 -15.84
CA ILE A 320 9.06 -6.25 -17.25
C ILE A 320 10.05 -7.12 -18.01
N SER A 321 10.82 -7.93 -17.28
CA SER A 321 11.85 -8.82 -17.81
C SER A 321 12.82 -8.06 -18.73
N SER A 322 13.36 -6.94 -18.24
CA SER A 322 14.35 -6.10 -18.93
C SER A 322 15.56 -5.83 -18.04
N CYS A 323 16.76 -6.04 -18.58
CA CYS A 323 18.03 -5.78 -17.91
C CYS A 323 19.15 -5.67 -18.96
N PRO A 324 19.56 -4.45 -19.36
CA PRO A 324 20.51 -4.25 -20.46
C PRO A 324 21.81 -5.04 -20.32
N VAL A 325 22.32 -5.18 -19.10
CA VAL A 325 23.60 -5.86 -18.83
C VAL A 325 23.52 -7.36 -19.10
N THR A 326 22.47 -8.05 -18.63
CA THR A 326 22.31 -9.50 -18.85
C THR A 326 21.95 -9.81 -20.30
N GLU A 327 21.31 -8.86 -20.98
CA GLU A 327 20.91 -8.95 -22.38
C GLU A 327 22.03 -8.73 -23.39
N SER A 328 23.06 -7.96 -23.06
CA SER A 328 24.17 -7.64 -23.96
C SER A 328 25.47 -8.37 -23.63
N SER A 329 25.76 -8.62 -22.35
CA SER A 329 27.06 -9.12 -21.91
C SER A 329 27.24 -10.61 -22.20
N SER A 330 28.41 -10.99 -22.73
CA SER A 330 28.78 -12.40 -22.96
C SER A 330 29.23 -13.11 -21.68
N ALA A 331 29.72 -12.36 -20.69
CA ALA A 331 30.00 -12.83 -19.35
C ALA A 331 29.82 -11.69 -18.33
N PHE A 332 29.40 -12.02 -17.11
CA PHE A 332 29.24 -11.06 -16.03
C PHE A 332 29.25 -11.77 -14.66
N ILE A 333 29.49 -10.98 -13.60
CA ILE A 333 29.41 -11.43 -12.21
C ILE A 333 28.11 -10.88 -11.62
N MET A 334 27.28 -11.76 -11.07
CA MET A 334 26.08 -11.35 -10.34
C MET A 334 26.33 -11.46 -8.83
N THR A 335 26.10 -10.37 -8.11
CA THR A 335 26.13 -10.32 -6.65
C THR A 335 24.70 -10.35 -6.11
N VAL A 336 24.41 -11.29 -5.21
CA VAL A 336 23.09 -11.41 -4.56
C VAL A 336 23.27 -11.09 -3.08
N TYR A 337 22.68 -9.98 -2.62
CA TYR A 337 22.74 -9.53 -1.23
C TYR A 337 21.46 -9.92 -0.46
N ASN A 338 21.64 -10.41 0.76
CA ASN A 338 20.57 -10.76 1.69
C ASN A 338 20.47 -9.69 2.79
N PRO A 339 19.42 -8.83 2.77
CA PRO A 339 19.21 -7.81 3.78
C PRO A 339 18.60 -8.34 5.09
N ILE A 340 18.36 -9.65 5.20
CA ILE A 340 17.73 -10.28 6.37
C ILE A 340 18.82 -10.82 7.30
N ALA A 341 18.59 -10.76 8.61
CA ALA A 341 19.49 -11.25 9.65
C ALA A 341 19.54 -12.79 9.82
N ARG A 342 19.05 -13.56 8.82
CA ARG A 342 19.15 -15.03 8.80
C ARG A 342 19.58 -15.50 7.41
N PRO A 343 20.25 -16.65 7.29
CA PRO A 343 20.56 -17.22 5.99
C PRO A 343 19.29 -17.53 5.21
N ILE A 344 19.32 -17.27 3.89
CA ILE A 344 18.21 -17.57 3.00
C ILE A 344 18.72 -18.21 1.70
N SER A 345 17.90 -19.08 1.12
CA SER A 345 18.06 -19.55 -0.25
C SER A 345 16.98 -18.90 -1.11
N HIS A 346 17.34 -18.42 -2.29
CA HIS A 346 16.42 -17.69 -3.16
C HIS A 346 16.61 -18.08 -4.63
N TYR A 347 15.51 -18.25 -5.36
CA TYR A 347 15.57 -18.44 -6.81
C TYR A 347 15.79 -17.11 -7.50
N VAL A 348 16.95 -16.97 -8.13
CA VAL A 348 17.26 -15.82 -8.97
C VAL A 348 16.67 -16.04 -10.36
N ARG A 349 16.08 -14.98 -10.92
CA ARG A 349 15.46 -14.95 -12.25
C ARG A 349 15.92 -13.69 -12.98
N ILE A 350 16.66 -13.84 -14.07
CA ILE A 350 17.19 -12.71 -14.85
C ILE A 350 16.85 -12.84 -16.34
N PRO A 351 16.49 -11.74 -17.02
CA PRO A 351 16.13 -11.76 -18.43
C PRO A 351 17.36 -11.93 -19.32
N VAL A 352 17.26 -12.81 -20.32
CA VAL A 352 18.34 -13.17 -21.24
C VAL A 352 17.81 -13.43 -22.66
N PRO A 353 18.67 -13.35 -23.69
CA PRO A 353 18.34 -13.78 -25.06
C PRO A 353 17.92 -15.27 -25.12
N SER A 354 16.88 -15.59 -25.89
CA SER A 354 16.26 -16.92 -25.94
C SER A 354 17.11 -18.01 -26.58
N ASP A 355 18.02 -17.65 -27.50
CA ASP A 355 18.73 -18.62 -28.35
C ASP A 355 20.15 -18.94 -27.85
N THR A 356 20.38 -18.74 -26.55
CA THR A 356 21.72 -18.86 -25.95
C THR A 356 21.69 -19.65 -24.66
N ALA A 357 22.71 -20.48 -24.45
CA ALA A 357 22.89 -21.19 -23.18
C ALA A 357 23.84 -20.44 -22.26
N TYR A 358 23.74 -20.73 -20.96
CA TYR A 358 24.50 -20.03 -19.93
C TYR A 358 25.21 -21.00 -18.99
N LYS A 359 26.53 -20.91 -18.87
CA LYS A 359 27.25 -21.60 -17.79
C LYS A 359 27.23 -20.70 -16.56
N VAL A 360 26.66 -21.19 -15.47
CA VAL A 360 26.62 -20.50 -14.18
C VAL A 360 27.49 -21.27 -13.19
N THR A 361 28.41 -20.58 -12.53
CA THR A 361 29.22 -21.16 -11.45
C THR A 361 29.17 -20.29 -10.20
N ASP A 362 29.22 -20.92 -9.03
CA ASP A 362 29.39 -20.21 -7.76
C ASP A 362 30.81 -19.59 -7.64
N TYR A 363 31.09 -18.95 -6.51
CA TYR A 363 32.39 -18.36 -6.22
C TYR A 363 33.52 -19.40 -6.02
N LYS A 364 33.19 -20.67 -5.81
CA LYS A 364 34.15 -21.79 -5.71
C LYS A 364 34.42 -22.46 -7.07
N GLY A 365 33.72 -22.02 -8.12
CA GLY A 365 33.81 -22.60 -9.46
C GLY A 365 32.91 -23.81 -9.69
N ASN A 366 32.05 -24.17 -8.73
CA ASN A 366 31.11 -25.27 -8.90
C ASN A 366 29.99 -24.88 -9.86
N ALA A 367 29.61 -25.78 -10.75
CA ALA A 367 28.49 -25.55 -11.66
C ALA A 367 27.15 -25.50 -10.90
N VAL A 368 26.35 -24.49 -11.19
CA VAL A 368 25.01 -24.31 -10.61
C VAL A 368 23.97 -24.80 -11.61
N LYS A 369 22.96 -25.54 -11.12
CA LYS A 369 21.83 -25.99 -11.95
C LYS A 369 21.01 -24.79 -12.39
N THR A 370 20.57 -24.81 -13.64
CA THR A 370 19.92 -23.67 -14.31
C THR A 370 18.76 -24.13 -15.18
N GLN A 371 17.77 -23.28 -15.35
CA GLN A 371 16.63 -23.48 -16.25
C GLN A 371 16.37 -22.19 -17.05
N LEU A 372 16.02 -22.32 -18.32
CA LEU A 372 15.54 -21.24 -19.17
C LEU A 372 14.02 -21.35 -19.30
N VAL A 373 13.33 -20.28 -18.92
CA VAL A 373 11.86 -20.15 -19.02
C VAL A 373 11.53 -19.07 -20.05
N PRO A 374 10.68 -19.35 -21.06
CA PRO A 374 10.25 -18.32 -22.00
C PRO A 374 9.44 -17.24 -21.29
N ILE A 375 9.65 -15.98 -21.67
CA ILE A 375 8.87 -14.86 -21.12
C ILE A 375 7.43 -14.97 -21.65
N PRO A 376 6.39 -14.86 -20.79
CA PRO A 376 4.99 -14.90 -21.25
C PRO A 376 4.69 -13.82 -22.29
N LYS A 377 3.85 -14.13 -23.28
CA LYS A 377 3.46 -13.17 -24.33
C LYS A 377 2.92 -11.84 -23.77
N PRO A 378 2.03 -11.83 -22.75
CA PRO A 378 1.55 -10.58 -22.17
C PRO A 378 2.65 -9.69 -21.57
N VAL A 379 3.76 -10.27 -21.11
CA VAL A 379 4.92 -9.53 -20.60
C VAL A 379 5.75 -8.95 -21.76
N LEU A 380 5.94 -9.73 -22.83
CA LEU A 380 6.63 -9.25 -24.04
C LEU A 380 5.90 -8.07 -24.70
N SER A 381 4.57 -8.02 -24.58
CA SER A 381 3.71 -6.99 -25.17
C SER A 381 3.43 -5.79 -24.25
N ILE A 382 4.09 -5.67 -23.08
CA ILE A 382 3.90 -4.51 -22.20
C ILE A 382 4.29 -3.23 -22.96
N PRO A 383 3.40 -2.22 -23.04
CA PRO A 383 3.74 -0.93 -23.66
C PRO A 383 4.97 -0.29 -23.01
N GLY A 384 5.88 0.24 -23.83
CA GLY A 384 7.14 0.85 -23.38
C GLY A 384 8.24 -0.15 -22.97
N ARG A 385 8.02 -1.46 -23.11
CA ARG A 385 9.08 -2.46 -22.89
C ARG A 385 10.12 -2.39 -24.02
N HIS A 386 11.30 -1.87 -23.70
CA HIS A 386 12.47 -1.89 -24.58
C HIS A 386 13.47 -2.97 -24.12
N SER A 387 13.30 -4.20 -24.60
CA SER A 387 14.17 -5.33 -24.24
C SER A 387 14.19 -6.40 -25.32
N THR A 388 15.37 -6.97 -25.53
CA THR A 388 15.67 -8.09 -26.44
C THR A 388 15.55 -9.46 -25.76
N ALA A 389 15.38 -9.49 -24.43
CA ALA A 389 15.18 -10.73 -23.71
C ALA A 389 13.89 -11.40 -24.15
N GLY A 390 13.97 -12.69 -24.47
CA GLY A 390 12.81 -13.55 -24.71
C GLY A 390 12.72 -14.74 -23.76
N SER A 391 13.73 -14.92 -22.90
CA SER A 391 13.75 -15.94 -21.85
C SER A 391 14.26 -15.36 -20.54
N GLU A 392 14.01 -16.08 -19.45
CA GLU A 392 14.56 -15.79 -18.14
C GLU A 392 15.40 -16.99 -17.67
N LEU A 393 16.66 -16.72 -17.32
CA LEU A 393 17.57 -17.68 -16.72
C LEU A 393 17.27 -17.76 -15.22
N ILE A 394 16.97 -18.96 -14.76
CA ILE A 394 16.61 -19.26 -13.39
C ILE A 394 17.66 -20.18 -12.77
N PHE A 395 18.08 -19.87 -11.55
CA PHE A 395 18.90 -20.73 -10.73
C PHE A 395 18.72 -20.39 -9.25
N GLN A 396 19.09 -21.31 -8.36
CA GLN A 396 18.98 -21.08 -6.92
C GLN A 396 20.29 -20.51 -6.37
N ALA A 397 20.22 -19.37 -5.70
CA ALA A 397 21.27 -18.88 -4.82
C ALA A 397 21.06 -19.51 -3.43
N THR A 398 21.89 -20.48 -3.08
CA THR A 398 21.77 -21.25 -1.84
C THR A 398 22.57 -20.62 -0.71
N ASP A 399 22.02 -20.66 0.51
CA ASP A 399 22.69 -20.30 1.75
C ASP A 399 23.35 -18.92 1.73
N ILE A 400 22.62 -17.92 1.20
CA ILE A 400 23.07 -16.53 1.20
C ILE A 400 23.20 -16.08 2.67
N PRO A 401 24.38 -15.66 3.14
CA PRO A 401 24.62 -15.38 4.55
C PRO A 401 23.74 -14.22 5.05
N PRO A 402 23.42 -14.18 6.36
CA PRO A 402 22.69 -13.06 6.95
C PRO A 402 23.46 -11.75 6.76
N LEU A 403 22.77 -10.68 6.34
CA LEU A 403 23.37 -9.36 6.08
C LEU A 403 24.64 -9.44 5.20
N GLY A 404 24.66 -10.38 4.25
CA GLY A 404 25.82 -10.67 3.42
C GLY A 404 25.44 -10.98 1.98
N PHE A 405 26.41 -11.36 1.17
CA PHE A 405 26.20 -11.62 -0.24
C PHE A 405 26.94 -12.86 -0.74
N VAL A 406 26.46 -13.40 -1.87
CA VAL A 406 27.15 -14.42 -2.67
C VAL A 406 27.34 -13.93 -4.10
N ARG A 407 28.31 -14.51 -4.82
CA ARG A 407 28.62 -14.15 -6.20
C ARG A 407 28.54 -15.35 -7.13
N PHE A 408 28.05 -15.10 -8.34
CA PHE A 408 27.96 -16.09 -9.41
C PHE A 408 28.63 -15.57 -10.67
N HIS A 409 29.42 -16.41 -11.33
CA HIS A 409 29.97 -16.15 -12.65
C HIS A 409 29.03 -16.71 -13.70
N ILE A 410 28.56 -15.86 -14.61
CA ILE A 410 27.60 -16.24 -15.65
C ILE A 410 28.27 -15.97 -16.99
N LYS A 411 28.35 -16.99 -17.84
CA LYS A 411 28.98 -16.91 -19.17
C LYS A 411 28.10 -17.54 -20.24
N ARG A 412 27.89 -16.84 -21.35
CA ARG A 412 27.23 -17.36 -22.53
C ARG A 412 28.04 -18.50 -23.13
N THR A 413 27.34 -19.50 -23.64
CA THR A 413 27.92 -20.64 -24.34
C THR A 413 27.06 -21.03 -25.54
N SER A 414 27.72 -21.41 -26.62
CA SER A 414 27.09 -21.97 -27.83
C SER A 414 26.86 -23.48 -27.73
N SER A 415 27.07 -24.07 -26.54
CA SER A 415 26.88 -25.50 -26.34
C SER A 415 25.40 -25.89 -26.44
N TYR A 416 25.04 -26.52 -27.57
CA TYR A 416 23.70 -27.07 -27.79
C TYR A 416 23.29 -28.08 -26.70
N ARG A 417 24.25 -28.85 -26.18
CA ARG A 417 23.99 -29.77 -25.07
C ARG A 417 23.53 -29.01 -23.82
N VAL A 418 24.22 -27.92 -23.45
CA VAL A 418 23.82 -27.11 -22.29
C VAL A 418 22.44 -26.49 -22.53
N LEU A 419 22.21 -25.92 -23.71
CA LEU A 419 20.93 -25.32 -24.08
C LEU A 419 19.77 -26.31 -23.92
N ARG A 420 19.92 -27.52 -24.47
CA ARG A 420 18.90 -28.57 -24.41
C ARG A 420 18.54 -28.99 -22.97
N HIS A 421 19.50 -28.96 -22.04
CA HIS A 421 19.23 -29.29 -20.62
C HIS A 421 18.60 -28.12 -19.85
N GLN A 422 18.81 -26.89 -20.29
CA GLN A 422 18.24 -25.68 -19.66
C GLN A 422 16.80 -25.41 -20.11
N MET A 423 16.49 -25.72 -21.37
CA MET A 423 15.19 -25.46 -21.98
C MET A 423 14.04 -26.12 -21.23
N SER A 424 13.04 -25.32 -20.85
CA SER A 424 11.81 -25.83 -20.27
C SER A 424 10.92 -26.50 -21.32
N GLN A 425 10.14 -27.49 -20.91
CA GLN A 425 9.13 -28.14 -21.73
C GLN A 425 7.85 -27.30 -21.76
N ILE A 426 7.40 -26.90 -22.94
CA ILE A 426 6.22 -26.04 -23.11
C ILE A 426 5.09 -26.87 -23.71
N ARG A 427 3.89 -26.77 -23.13
CA ARG A 427 2.69 -27.41 -23.66
C ARG A 427 1.51 -26.43 -23.60
N SER A 428 0.86 -26.24 -24.74
CA SER A 428 -0.44 -25.57 -24.82
C SER A 428 -1.54 -26.59 -24.54
N HIS A 429 -2.59 -26.19 -23.81
CA HIS A 429 -3.67 -27.08 -23.40
C HIS A 429 -5.00 -26.70 -24.05
N VAL A 430 -5.73 -27.71 -24.51
CA VAL A 430 -7.10 -27.57 -25.01
C VAL A 430 -8.05 -27.95 -23.87
N LEU A 431 -8.87 -27.00 -23.43
CA LEU A 431 -9.77 -27.16 -22.28
C LEU A 431 -11.06 -27.90 -22.63
N SER A 432 -10.93 -29.19 -22.97
CA SER A 432 -12.05 -30.06 -23.37
C SER A 432 -11.98 -31.48 -22.79
N GLY A 433 -10.93 -31.83 -22.06
CA GLY A 433 -10.70 -33.17 -21.51
C GLY A 433 -10.86 -33.26 -19.99
N ASP A 434 -10.55 -34.44 -19.46
CA ASP A 434 -10.50 -34.72 -18.01
C ASP A 434 -9.06 -34.78 -17.47
N ASP A 435 -8.04 -34.68 -18.33
CA ASP A 435 -6.62 -34.76 -17.95
C ASP A 435 -6.20 -33.52 -17.14
N PRO A 436 -5.81 -33.67 -15.86
CA PRO A 436 -5.45 -32.53 -15.02
C PRO A 436 -4.13 -31.89 -15.48
N ILE A 437 -4.09 -30.56 -15.46
CA ILE A 437 -2.85 -29.80 -15.67
C ILE A 437 -2.18 -29.67 -14.30
N GLU A 438 -1.11 -30.43 -14.08
CA GLU A 438 -0.44 -30.50 -12.77
C GLU A 438 0.94 -29.83 -12.77
N LEU A 439 1.20 -29.07 -11.71
CA LEU A 439 2.53 -28.64 -11.27
C LEU A 439 2.91 -29.46 -10.05
N SER A 440 4.11 -30.04 -10.05
CA SER A 440 4.55 -30.93 -8.97
C SER A 440 5.97 -30.65 -8.50
N GLY A 441 6.71 -29.81 -9.24
CA GLY A 441 8.14 -29.64 -9.06
C GLY A 441 8.90 -30.95 -9.26
N GLU A 442 10.21 -30.90 -9.06
CA GLU A 442 11.09 -32.07 -9.26
C GLU A 442 10.85 -33.17 -8.22
N GLU A 443 10.56 -32.82 -6.96
CA GLU A 443 10.43 -33.78 -5.86
C GLU A 443 9.02 -34.35 -5.69
N LYS A 444 8.01 -33.83 -6.41
CA LYS A 444 6.59 -34.24 -6.32
C LYS A 444 6.00 -34.26 -4.90
N LYS A 445 6.59 -33.53 -3.95
CA LYS A 445 6.12 -33.42 -2.56
C LYS A 445 4.95 -32.47 -2.39
N PHE A 446 4.72 -31.60 -3.37
CA PHE A 446 3.63 -30.63 -3.38
C PHE A 446 3.04 -30.61 -4.78
N VAL A 447 1.72 -30.74 -4.88
CA VAL A 447 1.02 -30.79 -6.17
C VAL A 447 -0.01 -29.68 -6.22
N VAL A 448 -0.04 -28.99 -7.35
CA VAL A 448 -1.04 -28.00 -7.71
C VAL A 448 -1.70 -28.45 -9.00
N SER A 449 -3.02 -28.49 -9.04
CA SER A 449 -3.75 -28.87 -10.25
C SER A 449 -4.72 -27.78 -10.70
N MET A 450 -4.82 -27.63 -12.01
CA MET A 450 -5.82 -26.79 -12.66
C MET A 450 -7.00 -27.64 -13.10
N ASP A 451 -8.19 -27.05 -13.12
CA ASP A 451 -9.37 -27.67 -13.70
C ASP A 451 -9.22 -27.76 -15.23
N PRO A 452 -9.35 -28.94 -15.84
CA PRO A 452 -9.12 -29.10 -17.28
C PRO A 452 -10.24 -28.50 -18.15
N LYS A 453 -11.37 -28.10 -17.58
CA LYS A 453 -12.50 -27.49 -18.30
C LYS A 453 -12.45 -25.97 -18.28
N THR A 454 -11.99 -25.38 -17.18
CA THR A 454 -11.92 -23.91 -17.01
C THR A 454 -10.50 -23.36 -17.12
N GLY A 455 -9.49 -24.18 -16.83
CA GLY A 455 -8.08 -23.80 -16.77
C GLY A 455 -7.67 -23.13 -15.45
N LEU A 456 -8.59 -22.99 -14.49
CA LEU A 456 -8.38 -22.30 -13.21
C LEU A 456 -7.75 -23.22 -12.15
N LEU A 457 -7.15 -22.62 -11.11
CA LEU A 457 -6.70 -23.36 -9.94
C LEU A 457 -7.86 -24.18 -9.36
N LYS A 458 -7.59 -25.45 -9.02
CA LYS A 458 -8.60 -26.37 -8.47
C LYS A 458 -8.19 -26.97 -7.14
N LYS A 459 -6.91 -27.33 -7.01
CA LYS A 459 -6.40 -28.04 -5.84
C LYS A 459 -4.95 -27.69 -5.59
N MET A 460 -4.56 -27.61 -4.32
CA MET A 460 -3.16 -27.59 -3.90
C MET A 460 -2.96 -28.40 -2.62
N GLY A 461 -1.80 -29.03 -2.48
CA GLY A 461 -1.48 -29.71 -1.22
C GLY A 461 -0.24 -30.59 -1.25
N ALA A 462 0.12 -31.08 -0.07
CA ALA A 462 1.28 -31.93 0.12
C ALA A 462 0.98 -33.38 -0.24
N VAL A 463 1.94 -34.03 -0.88
CA VAL A 463 1.92 -35.47 -1.15
C VAL A 463 2.67 -36.17 -0.02
N GLN A 464 1.96 -36.98 0.76
CA GLN A 464 2.54 -37.84 1.79
C GLN A 464 2.62 -39.30 1.29
N SER A 465 3.40 -40.14 1.98
CA SER A 465 3.76 -41.51 1.55
C SER A 465 2.60 -42.46 1.23
N ARG A 466 1.37 -42.16 1.64
CA ARG A 466 0.17 -42.98 1.36
C ARG A 466 -1.10 -42.19 0.99
N ALA A 467 -1.06 -40.85 1.01
CA ALA A 467 -2.20 -40.00 0.69
C ALA A 467 -1.75 -38.58 0.32
N THR A 468 -2.51 -37.90 -0.53
CA THR A 468 -2.33 -36.47 -0.80
C THR A 468 -3.27 -35.68 0.09
N GLU A 469 -2.70 -34.95 1.04
CA GLU A 469 -3.43 -33.99 1.87
C GLU A 469 -3.55 -32.69 1.06
N ALA A 470 -4.69 -32.51 0.40
CA ALA A 470 -4.86 -31.41 -0.51
C ALA A 470 -6.23 -30.75 -0.38
N SER A 471 -6.18 -29.43 -0.38
CA SER A 471 -7.32 -28.55 -0.21
C SER A 471 -7.88 -28.17 -1.58
N LEU A 472 -9.21 -28.14 -1.68
CA LEU A 472 -9.88 -27.52 -2.82
C LEU A 472 -9.69 -26.01 -2.70
N VAL A 473 -9.03 -25.41 -3.68
CA VAL A 473 -8.79 -23.98 -3.74
C VAL A 473 -9.01 -23.54 -5.17
N SER A 474 -9.86 -22.55 -5.37
CA SER A 474 -10.05 -21.90 -6.67
C SER A 474 -9.51 -20.47 -6.62
N GLN A 475 -9.07 -19.96 -7.77
CA GLN A 475 -8.77 -18.54 -7.92
C GLN A 475 -9.24 -18.05 -9.29
N THR A 476 -9.89 -16.91 -9.31
CA THR A 476 -10.36 -16.25 -10.55
C THR A 476 -10.24 -14.73 -10.46
N PHE A 477 -10.26 -14.05 -11.62
CA PHE A 477 -10.34 -12.60 -11.71
C PHE A 477 -11.76 -12.16 -12.06
N LEU A 478 -12.25 -11.17 -11.31
CA LEU A 478 -13.59 -10.62 -11.44
C LEU A 478 -13.53 -9.09 -11.54
N VAL A 479 -14.63 -8.48 -11.93
CA VAL A 479 -14.76 -7.01 -12.03
C VAL A 479 -16.01 -6.48 -11.36
N TYR A 480 -15.85 -5.36 -10.66
CA TYR A 480 -16.94 -4.50 -10.24
C TYR A 480 -17.06 -3.32 -11.21
N PRO A 481 -18.22 -3.14 -11.84
CA PRO A 481 -18.54 -1.90 -12.54
C PRO A 481 -18.67 -0.75 -11.52
N ALA A 482 -17.90 0.31 -11.71
CA ALA A 482 -17.90 1.47 -10.83
C ALA A 482 -19.23 2.25 -10.92
N MET A 483 -19.74 2.74 -9.78
CA MET A 483 -20.87 3.66 -9.76
C MET A 483 -20.48 5.01 -10.36
N ALA A 484 -21.07 5.35 -11.50
CA ALA A 484 -20.97 6.66 -12.12
C ALA A 484 -22.02 7.58 -11.50
N GLY A 485 -21.60 8.31 -10.47
CA GLY A 485 -22.39 9.29 -9.72
C GLY A 485 -22.12 10.72 -10.19
N ASN A 486 -23.07 11.63 -9.91
CA ASN A 486 -22.90 13.06 -10.15
C ASN A 486 -22.50 13.85 -8.89
N ASN A 487 -22.40 13.17 -7.74
CA ASN A 487 -22.00 13.70 -6.43
C ASN A 487 -22.89 14.84 -5.88
N THR A 488 -24.03 15.15 -6.52
CA THR A 488 -24.94 16.22 -6.07
C THR A 488 -25.59 15.94 -4.73
N LYS A 489 -25.76 14.65 -4.41
CA LYS A 489 -26.24 14.14 -3.14
C LYS A 489 -25.53 12.83 -2.84
N GLU A 490 -25.56 12.42 -1.58
CA GLU A 490 -24.89 11.20 -1.12
C GLU A 490 -25.31 9.94 -1.90
N GLN A 491 -26.60 9.75 -2.18
CA GLN A 491 -27.08 8.62 -2.98
C GLN A 491 -26.53 8.60 -4.41
N TYR A 492 -26.02 9.72 -4.91
CA TYR A 492 -25.41 9.86 -6.24
C TYR A 492 -23.89 9.96 -6.18
N ARG A 493 -23.25 9.51 -5.09
CA ARG A 493 -21.79 9.45 -4.97
C ARG A 493 -21.14 8.55 -6.04
N ALA A 494 -20.06 8.99 -6.65
CA ALA A 494 -19.29 8.15 -7.57
C ALA A 494 -18.26 7.29 -6.83
N SER A 495 -17.84 6.17 -7.45
CA SER A 495 -16.57 5.51 -7.10
C SER A 495 -15.43 6.40 -7.61
N GLY A 496 -14.38 6.60 -6.82
CA GLY A 496 -13.26 7.50 -7.14
C GLY A 496 -11.96 7.09 -6.45
N ALA A 497 -11.00 8.01 -6.36
CA ALA A 497 -9.69 7.73 -5.77
C ALA A 497 -9.80 7.28 -4.30
N TYR A 498 -10.73 7.85 -3.53
CA TYR A 498 -10.97 7.50 -2.12
C TYR A 498 -11.98 6.36 -1.99
N ILE A 499 -13.11 6.48 -2.69
CA ILE A 499 -14.30 5.67 -2.45
C ILE A 499 -14.34 4.47 -3.40
N PHE A 500 -14.61 3.29 -2.82
CA PHE A 500 -15.06 2.13 -3.57
C PHE A 500 -16.58 2.05 -3.48
N ARG A 501 -17.27 2.33 -4.58
CA ARG A 501 -18.72 2.20 -4.69
C ARG A 501 -19.08 1.42 -5.96
N PRO A 502 -19.25 0.08 -5.87
CA PRO A 502 -19.66 -0.70 -7.02
C PRO A 502 -21.13 -0.41 -7.37
N ASN A 503 -21.49 -0.52 -8.64
CA ASN A 503 -22.87 -0.38 -9.13
C ASN A 503 -23.69 -1.70 -9.01
N VAL A 504 -23.06 -2.76 -8.49
CA VAL A 504 -23.63 -4.09 -8.32
C VAL A 504 -23.13 -4.67 -6.99
N THR A 505 -23.90 -5.57 -6.40
CA THR A 505 -23.50 -6.27 -5.18
C THR A 505 -22.45 -7.35 -5.43
N GLU A 506 -22.58 -8.07 -6.55
CA GLU A 506 -21.70 -9.20 -6.90
C GLU A 506 -20.81 -8.86 -8.10
N ALA A 507 -19.52 -9.21 -7.97
CA ALA A 507 -18.55 -9.07 -9.05
C ALA A 507 -18.93 -9.91 -10.28
N LYS A 508 -18.51 -9.46 -11.46
CA LYS A 508 -18.77 -10.14 -12.74
C LYS A 508 -17.52 -10.87 -13.23
N GLU A 509 -17.70 -12.06 -13.78
CA GLU A 509 -16.61 -12.81 -14.40
C GLU A 509 -16.08 -12.09 -15.64
N ILE A 510 -14.75 -12.13 -15.82
CA ILE A 510 -14.10 -11.63 -17.04
C ILE A 510 -14.23 -12.67 -18.16
N ALA A 511 -14.01 -13.95 -17.83
CA ALA A 511 -14.13 -15.07 -18.74
C ALA A 511 -14.43 -16.37 -17.94
N SER A 512 -15.22 -17.27 -18.53
CA SER A 512 -15.57 -18.56 -17.93
C SER A 512 -14.52 -19.66 -18.16
N LYS A 513 -13.61 -19.44 -19.12
CA LYS A 513 -12.46 -20.30 -19.43
C LYS A 513 -11.26 -19.43 -19.77
N VAL A 514 -10.06 -19.91 -19.44
CA VAL A 514 -8.80 -19.18 -19.68
C VAL A 514 -7.90 -19.93 -20.66
N ASN A 515 -7.06 -19.23 -21.41
CA ASN A 515 -6.01 -19.90 -22.18
C ASN A 515 -4.91 -20.36 -21.24
N VAL A 516 -4.42 -21.60 -21.40
CA VAL A 516 -3.43 -22.20 -20.50
C VAL A 516 -2.21 -22.71 -21.27
N ILE A 517 -1.03 -22.26 -20.85
CA ILE A 517 0.27 -22.80 -21.25
C ILE A 517 0.97 -23.31 -20.00
N SER A 518 1.43 -24.57 -20.01
CA SER A 518 2.30 -25.08 -18.94
C SER A 518 3.76 -25.06 -19.39
N VAL A 519 4.64 -24.63 -18.49
CA VAL A 519 6.09 -24.65 -18.66
C VAL A 519 6.67 -25.52 -17.55
N LYS A 520 7.26 -26.66 -17.90
CA LYS A 520 7.85 -27.59 -16.93
C LYS A 520 9.36 -27.61 -17.02
N GLY A 521 10.02 -27.66 -15.87
CA GLY A 521 11.46 -27.78 -15.81
C GLY A 521 11.96 -28.16 -14.42
N PRO A 522 13.28 -28.32 -14.28
CA PRO A 522 13.83 -28.92 -13.07
C PRO A 522 13.87 -27.98 -11.85
N LEU A 523 13.75 -26.65 -12.03
CA LEU A 523 13.81 -25.67 -10.94
C LEU A 523 12.47 -24.98 -10.69
N VAL A 524 11.64 -24.86 -11.71
CA VAL A 524 10.30 -24.27 -11.61
C VAL A 524 9.36 -24.89 -12.63
N ASP A 525 8.15 -25.17 -12.15
CA ASP A 525 6.98 -25.44 -12.98
C ASP A 525 6.10 -24.19 -12.99
N GLU A 526 5.61 -23.79 -14.17
CA GLU A 526 4.71 -22.65 -14.33
C GLU A 526 3.44 -23.01 -15.12
N VAL A 527 2.35 -22.33 -14.78
CA VAL A 527 1.12 -22.27 -15.58
C VAL A 527 0.86 -20.81 -15.90
N HIS A 528 0.81 -20.48 -17.19
CA HIS A 528 0.44 -19.17 -17.70
C HIS A 528 -1.04 -19.21 -18.07
N GLN A 529 -1.84 -18.34 -17.46
CA GLN A 529 -3.27 -18.18 -17.67
C GLN A 529 -3.55 -16.81 -18.30
N GLU A 530 -4.42 -16.78 -19.30
CA GLU A 530 -4.90 -15.54 -19.93
C GLU A 530 -6.43 -15.55 -19.97
N TRP A 531 -7.07 -14.61 -19.25
CA TRP A 531 -8.53 -14.42 -19.27
C TRP A 531 -8.99 -13.61 -20.47
N GLY A 532 -8.07 -12.89 -21.12
CA GLY A 532 -8.34 -12.02 -22.25
C GLY A 532 -7.14 -11.13 -22.54
N PRO A 533 -7.29 -10.10 -23.39
CA PRO A 533 -6.17 -9.29 -23.86
C PRO A 533 -5.56 -8.37 -22.79
N TRP A 534 -6.19 -8.23 -21.63
CA TRP A 534 -5.80 -7.28 -20.59
C TRP A 534 -5.71 -7.91 -19.18
N VAL A 535 -5.90 -9.22 -19.04
CA VAL A 535 -5.72 -9.94 -17.76
C VAL A 535 -5.00 -11.26 -17.99
N SER A 536 -3.84 -11.41 -17.33
CA SER A 536 -3.04 -12.62 -17.37
C SER A 536 -2.35 -12.90 -16.04
N GLN A 537 -1.92 -14.13 -15.84
CA GLN A 537 -1.22 -14.57 -14.64
C GLN A 537 -0.22 -15.69 -14.97
N ALA A 538 0.91 -15.70 -14.28
CA ALA A 538 1.82 -16.82 -14.19
C ALA A 538 1.79 -17.38 -12.76
N ILE A 539 1.30 -18.62 -12.63
CA ILE A 539 1.33 -19.40 -11.40
C ILE A 539 2.63 -20.21 -11.40
N ARG A 540 3.46 -20.07 -10.36
CA ARG A 540 4.78 -20.71 -10.29
C ARG A 540 4.95 -21.56 -9.03
N LEU A 541 5.42 -22.79 -9.24
CA LEU A 541 5.84 -23.70 -8.19
C LEU A 541 7.35 -23.97 -8.35
N TYR A 542 8.14 -23.34 -7.49
CA TYR A 542 9.59 -23.56 -7.44
C TYR A 542 9.93 -24.90 -6.77
N ALA A 543 11.00 -25.55 -7.22
CA ALA A 543 11.44 -26.83 -6.66
C ALA A 543 11.79 -26.68 -5.17
N GLY A 544 11.29 -27.61 -4.35
CA GLY A 544 11.44 -27.60 -2.89
C GLY A 544 10.56 -26.59 -2.14
N CYS A 545 9.76 -25.77 -2.83
CA CYS A 545 8.85 -24.80 -2.22
C CYS A 545 7.44 -25.37 -2.02
N ARG A 546 6.73 -24.86 -1.01
CA ARG A 546 5.30 -25.19 -0.72
C ARG A 546 4.37 -23.99 -0.85
N ASN A 547 4.92 -22.84 -1.23
CA ASN A 547 4.17 -21.64 -1.55
C ASN A 547 4.03 -21.51 -3.07
N LEU A 548 2.85 -21.11 -3.50
CA LEU A 548 2.52 -20.85 -4.89
C LEU A 548 2.67 -19.36 -5.18
N GLU A 549 3.60 -18.98 -6.06
CA GLU A 549 3.72 -17.59 -6.52
C GLU A 549 2.70 -17.32 -7.62
N MET A 550 1.84 -16.33 -7.42
CA MET A 550 0.83 -15.89 -8.38
C MET A 550 1.19 -14.49 -8.87
N GLU A 551 1.91 -14.41 -9.98
CA GLU A 551 2.27 -13.14 -10.60
C GLU A 551 1.25 -12.76 -11.67
N TRP A 552 0.55 -11.66 -11.47
CA TRP A 552 -0.52 -11.21 -12.35
C TRP A 552 -0.16 -9.93 -13.08
N LEU A 553 -0.79 -9.72 -14.23
CA LEU A 553 -0.71 -8.52 -15.05
C LEU A 553 -2.13 -8.13 -15.47
N VAL A 554 -2.53 -6.92 -15.11
CA VAL A 554 -3.87 -6.36 -15.35
C VAL A 554 -3.72 -5.00 -16.02
N GLY A 555 -4.29 -4.87 -17.21
CA GLY A 555 -4.36 -3.66 -17.99
C GLY A 555 -3.87 -3.86 -19.44
N PRO A 556 -4.15 -2.89 -20.33
CA PRO A 556 -4.92 -1.68 -20.10
C PRO A 556 -6.39 -1.98 -19.77
N ILE A 557 -6.90 -1.47 -18.63
CA ILE A 557 -8.30 -1.71 -18.27
C ILE A 557 -9.18 -0.99 -19.31
N PRO A 558 -10.06 -1.70 -20.02
CA PRO A 558 -10.89 -1.12 -21.06
C PRO A 558 -11.94 -0.18 -20.46
N VAL A 559 -12.06 1.02 -21.02
CA VAL A 559 -13.07 2.02 -20.62
C VAL A 559 -14.33 1.95 -21.45
N ARG A 560 -14.27 1.28 -22.62
CA ARG A 560 -15.41 0.93 -23.46
C ARG A 560 -15.76 -0.53 -23.21
N CYS A 561 -17.06 -0.82 -23.13
CA CYS A 561 -17.59 -2.04 -22.55
C CYS A 561 -16.94 -3.33 -23.12
N PRO A 562 -16.13 -4.07 -22.33
CA PRO A 562 -15.39 -5.23 -22.82
C PRO A 562 -16.16 -6.55 -22.75
N VAL A 563 -17.25 -6.61 -21.98
CA VAL A 563 -17.99 -7.86 -21.67
C VAL A 563 -19.48 -7.61 -21.87
N MET A 564 -20.12 -8.37 -22.76
CA MET A 564 -21.53 -8.16 -23.16
C MET A 564 -22.52 -8.16 -21.98
N SER A 565 -22.28 -8.95 -20.93
CA SER A 565 -23.12 -9.01 -19.72
C SER A 565 -23.03 -7.76 -18.83
N ILE A 566 -21.97 -6.95 -18.99
CA ILE A 566 -21.79 -5.65 -18.32
C ILE A 566 -22.44 -4.53 -19.15
N CYS A 567 -22.60 -4.74 -20.47
CA CYS A 567 -23.04 -3.71 -21.43
C CYS A 567 -24.54 -3.40 -21.44
N ILE A 568 -25.37 -4.18 -20.74
CA ILE A 568 -26.85 -4.03 -20.76
C ILE A 568 -27.31 -2.73 -20.05
N MET A 569 -26.40 -1.95 -19.45
CA MET A 569 -26.73 -0.70 -18.75
C MET A 569 -26.62 0.58 -19.59
N GLY A 570 -26.66 0.49 -20.93
CA GLY A 570 -26.92 1.65 -21.81
C GLY A 570 -25.88 2.79 -21.78
N ARG A 571 -24.63 2.53 -21.34
CA ARG A 571 -23.57 3.54 -21.26
C ARG A 571 -22.37 3.16 -22.15
N ASP A 572 -21.87 4.14 -22.91
CA ASP A 572 -20.73 3.95 -23.83
C ASP A 572 -19.37 3.77 -23.11
N LYS A 573 -19.26 4.26 -21.86
CA LYS A 573 -18.05 4.15 -21.05
C LYS A 573 -18.36 3.78 -19.61
N ILE A 574 -17.51 2.96 -18.99
CA ILE A 574 -17.66 2.50 -17.61
C ILE A 574 -16.29 2.38 -16.94
N GLY A 575 -16.20 2.77 -15.67
CA GLY A 575 -15.05 2.48 -14.83
C GLY A 575 -15.11 1.05 -14.31
N LEU A 576 -13.97 0.40 -14.14
CA LEU A 576 -13.87 -0.98 -13.69
C LEU A 576 -12.87 -1.11 -12.54
N GLU A 577 -13.22 -1.98 -11.59
CA GLU A 577 -12.43 -2.29 -10.42
C GLU A 577 -12.21 -3.80 -10.40
N VAL A 578 -10.96 -4.24 -10.49
CA VAL A 578 -10.58 -5.63 -10.77
C VAL A 578 -10.14 -6.30 -9.49
N VAL A 579 -10.70 -7.47 -9.20
CA VAL A 579 -10.39 -8.26 -8.00
C VAL A 579 -9.86 -9.65 -8.38
N SER A 580 -8.94 -10.17 -7.57
CA SER A 580 -8.54 -11.57 -7.54
C SER A 580 -9.29 -12.23 -6.38
N ARG A 581 -10.23 -13.13 -6.70
CA ARG A 581 -10.98 -13.90 -5.71
C ARG A 581 -10.36 -15.28 -5.56
N VAL A 582 -10.05 -15.66 -4.33
CA VAL A 582 -9.66 -17.01 -3.92
C VAL A 582 -10.83 -17.62 -3.17
N GLU A 583 -11.22 -18.83 -3.54
CA GLU A 583 -12.24 -19.59 -2.81
C GLU A 583 -11.61 -20.84 -2.21
N TRP A 584 -11.82 -21.05 -0.92
CA TRP A 584 -11.33 -22.18 -0.18
C TRP A 584 -12.36 -22.55 0.90
N PRO A 585 -12.95 -23.76 0.87
CA PRO A 585 -13.95 -24.18 1.86
C PRO A 585 -13.46 -24.17 3.31
N GLY A 586 -12.14 -24.14 3.54
CA GLY A 586 -11.55 -24.01 4.87
C GLY A 586 -11.66 -22.61 5.48
N ILE A 587 -12.04 -21.59 4.70
CA ILE A 587 -12.34 -20.25 5.22
C ILE A 587 -13.73 -20.31 5.86
N THR A 588 -13.78 -20.74 7.13
CA THR A 588 -14.99 -20.71 7.95
C THR A 588 -15.25 -19.29 8.46
N THR A 589 -16.52 -18.93 8.65
CA THR A 589 -16.98 -17.57 8.97
C THR A 589 -16.32 -16.94 10.19
N GLY A 590 -16.09 -15.62 10.09
CA GLY A 590 -15.99 -14.72 11.23
C GLY A 590 -14.62 -14.08 11.36
N ASP A 591 -13.57 -14.87 11.48
CA ASP A 591 -12.27 -14.39 11.95
C ASP A 591 -11.16 -14.70 10.93
N PHE A 592 -10.51 -13.66 10.41
CA PHE A 592 -9.26 -13.80 9.66
C PHE A 592 -8.17 -12.97 10.34
N TYR A 593 -6.91 -13.27 10.06
CA TYR A 593 -5.79 -12.55 10.65
C TYR A 593 -5.01 -11.81 9.57
N THR A 594 -4.72 -10.54 9.82
CA THR A 594 -3.92 -9.70 8.93
C THR A 594 -2.74 -9.13 9.68
N ASP A 595 -1.58 -9.09 9.05
CA ASP A 595 -0.42 -8.32 9.52
C ASP A 595 -0.40 -6.92 8.88
N SER A 596 -1.55 -6.29 8.60
CA SER A 596 -1.60 -4.99 7.92
C SER A 596 -0.83 -3.87 8.63
N ASN A 597 -0.52 -4.04 9.92
CA ASN A 597 0.37 -3.16 10.68
C ASN A 597 1.88 -3.44 10.49
N GLY A 598 2.24 -4.54 9.82
CA GLY A 598 3.60 -5.01 9.57
C GLY A 598 4.36 -5.49 10.82
N ARG A 599 3.68 -5.69 11.95
CA ARG A 599 4.31 -6.02 13.25
C ARG A 599 3.73 -7.25 13.92
N GLU A 600 2.41 -7.39 13.93
CA GLU A 600 1.71 -8.50 14.61
C GLU A 600 0.45 -8.91 13.86
N MET A 601 0.02 -10.15 14.05
CA MET A 601 -1.22 -10.65 13.47
C MET A 601 -2.41 -10.01 14.20
N LEU A 602 -3.21 -9.24 13.48
CA LEU A 602 -4.45 -8.65 13.96
C LEU A 602 -5.63 -9.52 13.56
N LYS A 603 -6.44 -9.89 14.55
CA LYS A 603 -7.73 -10.52 14.30
C LYS A 603 -8.66 -9.52 13.61
N ARG A 604 -9.33 -9.95 12.55
CA ARG A 604 -10.28 -9.20 11.75
C ARG A 604 -11.60 -9.93 11.74
N GLU A 605 -12.67 -9.21 12.04
CA GLU A 605 -14.01 -9.75 11.98
C GLU A 605 -14.63 -9.49 10.61
N TYR A 606 -15.40 -10.46 10.13
CA TYR A 606 -16.13 -10.40 8.89
C TYR A 606 -17.12 -9.23 8.90
N PHE A 607 -17.02 -8.36 7.90
CA PHE A 607 -18.02 -7.34 7.60
C PHE A 607 -18.46 -7.52 6.15
N SER A 608 -19.76 -7.42 5.88
CA SER A 608 -20.40 -7.65 4.56
C SER A 608 -20.03 -6.66 3.45
N GLY A 609 -18.92 -5.93 3.59
CA GLY A 609 -18.33 -5.03 2.59
C GLY A 609 -16.79 -5.07 2.53
N GLY A 610 -16.15 -6.08 3.11
CA GLY A 610 -14.69 -6.25 3.13
C GLY A 610 -14.15 -7.28 2.12
N THR A 611 -12.89 -7.68 2.32
CA THR A 611 -12.16 -8.69 1.52
C THR A 611 -12.85 -10.07 1.49
N SER A 612 -13.76 -10.39 2.39
CA SER A 612 -14.55 -11.63 2.34
C SER A 612 -16.03 -11.26 2.30
N LEU A 613 -16.72 -11.54 1.18
CA LEU A 613 -18.14 -11.24 1.00
C LEU A 613 -19.05 -12.44 1.25
N ASN A 614 -18.48 -13.65 1.27
CA ASN A 614 -19.16 -14.88 1.61
C ASN A 614 -18.22 -15.81 2.36
N PRO A 615 -18.74 -16.72 3.20
CA PRO A 615 -17.95 -17.83 3.75
C PRO A 615 -17.22 -18.57 2.64
N GLY A 616 -15.98 -18.99 2.88
CA GLY A 616 -15.19 -19.69 1.88
C GLY A 616 -14.47 -18.78 0.88
N GLN A 617 -14.59 -17.44 0.94
CA GLN A 617 -14.05 -16.53 -0.08
C GLN A 617 -13.13 -15.45 0.50
N MET A 618 -12.11 -15.07 -0.28
CA MET A 618 -11.25 -13.91 -0.05
C MET A 618 -10.99 -13.17 -1.38
N GLU A 619 -11.07 -11.85 -1.37
CA GLU A 619 -10.97 -10.97 -2.52
C GLU A 619 -9.94 -9.88 -2.29
N LEU A 620 -9.03 -9.75 -3.25
CA LEU A 620 -8.02 -8.70 -3.27
C LEU A 620 -8.25 -7.84 -4.50
N MET A 621 -8.58 -6.56 -4.31
CA MET A 621 -8.64 -5.62 -5.42
C MET A 621 -7.22 -5.29 -5.89
N VAL A 622 -6.95 -5.55 -7.17
CA VAL A 622 -5.60 -5.51 -7.76
C VAL A 622 -5.36 -4.29 -8.64
N HIS A 623 -6.40 -3.74 -9.26
CA HIS A 623 -6.31 -2.55 -10.11
C HIS A 623 -7.68 -1.87 -10.27
N ARG A 624 -7.69 -0.56 -10.49
CA ARG A 624 -8.89 0.27 -10.65
C ARG A 624 -8.65 1.27 -11.77
N ARG A 625 -9.66 1.48 -12.61
CA ARG A 625 -9.69 2.58 -13.58
C ARG A 625 -11.08 3.19 -13.60
N LEU A 626 -11.18 4.44 -13.14
CA LEU A 626 -12.42 5.13 -12.86
C LEU A 626 -12.56 6.35 -13.79
N LEU A 627 -13.80 6.69 -14.10
CA LEU A 627 -14.12 7.75 -15.08
C LEU A 627 -14.78 8.98 -14.45
N HIS A 628 -14.96 8.95 -13.13
CA HIS A 628 -15.56 10.03 -12.34
C HIS A 628 -14.68 10.30 -11.12
N ASP A 629 -14.65 11.57 -10.71
CA ASP A 629 -14.14 12.01 -9.40
C ASP A 629 -15.21 11.72 -8.33
N ASP A 630 -14.79 11.39 -7.11
CA ASP A 630 -15.71 11.12 -5.98
C ASP A 630 -16.04 12.38 -5.16
N ALA A 631 -15.55 13.55 -5.56
CA ALA A 631 -15.78 14.87 -4.99
C ALA A 631 -15.35 15.01 -3.52
N PHE A 632 -14.14 14.53 -3.21
CA PHE A 632 -13.46 14.72 -1.93
C PHE A 632 -12.16 15.54 -2.03
N GLY A 633 -12.03 16.36 -3.09
CA GLY A 633 -11.02 17.42 -3.18
C GLY A 633 -9.95 17.23 -4.28
N VAL A 634 -9.77 16.01 -4.78
CA VAL A 634 -8.78 15.74 -5.85
C VAL A 634 -9.18 16.41 -7.16
N GLY A 635 -10.46 16.30 -7.53
CA GLY A 635 -11.00 16.94 -8.73
C GLY A 635 -10.56 16.27 -10.03
N GLU A 636 -10.13 15.00 -9.97
CA GLU A 636 -9.71 14.20 -11.12
C GLU A 636 -10.22 12.76 -10.97
N PRO A 637 -10.70 12.11 -12.05
CA PRO A 637 -10.97 10.68 -12.02
C PRO A 637 -9.67 9.88 -11.93
N LEU A 638 -9.69 8.73 -11.25
CA LEU A 638 -8.56 7.78 -11.23
C LEU A 638 -8.44 7.05 -12.58
N ASN A 639 -7.91 7.74 -13.59
CA ASN A 639 -7.82 7.27 -14.97
C ASN A 639 -6.36 7.27 -15.47
N GLU A 640 -5.50 6.53 -14.77
CA GLU A 640 -4.07 6.46 -15.07
C GLU A 640 -3.81 5.94 -16.50
N THR A 641 -2.96 6.66 -17.23
CA THR A 641 -2.55 6.30 -18.59
C THR A 641 -1.04 6.35 -18.75
N GLN A 642 -0.51 5.51 -19.62
CA GLN A 642 0.89 5.54 -20.03
C GLN A 642 1.00 5.07 -21.49
N PHE A 643 1.94 5.63 -22.25
CA PHE A 643 2.15 5.26 -23.67
C PHE A 643 0.89 5.34 -24.54
N GLY A 644 -0.03 6.26 -24.24
CA GLY A 644 -1.28 6.46 -24.98
C GLY A 644 -2.43 5.51 -24.61
N GLU A 645 -2.21 4.59 -23.66
CA GLU A 645 -3.19 3.59 -23.23
C GLU A 645 -3.43 3.65 -21.72
N GLY A 646 -4.40 2.87 -21.22
CA GLY A 646 -4.58 2.73 -19.76
C GLY A 646 -3.39 2.03 -19.11
N LEU A 647 -3.06 2.43 -17.89
CA LEU A 647 -1.91 1.88 -17.17
C LEU A 647 -2.04 0.35 -16.97
N VAL A 648 -0.93 -0.36 -17.23
CA VAL A 648 -0.78 -1.80 -17.00
C VAL A 648 -0.09 -2.03 -15.65
N VAL A 649 -0.70 -2.83 -14.80
CA VAL A 649 -0.22 -3.10 -13.44
C VAL A 649 0.19 -4.55 -13.35
N ARG A 650 1.40 -4.80 -12.85
CA ARG A 650 1.89 -6.13 -12.53
C ARG A 650 2.05 -6.25 -11.02
N GLY A 651 1.68 -7.39 -10.45
CA GLY A 651 1.80 -7.66 -9.01
C GLY A 651 2.02 -9.13 -8.72
N LYS A 652 2.27 -9.45 -7.45
CA LYS A 652 2.53 -10.82 -6.98
C LYS A 652 1.78 -11.08 -5.68
N HIS A 653 1.15 -12.23 -5.59
CA HIS A 653 0.65 -12.80 -4.33
C HIS A 653 1.27 -14.18 -4.11
N TYR A 654 1.28 -14.62 -2.85
CA TYR A 654 1.72 -15.97 -2.50
C TYR A 654 0.57 -16.69 -1.81
N LEU A 655 0.16 -17.85 -2.33
CA LEU A 655 -0.70 -18.77 -1.60
C LEU A 655 0.15 -19.79 -0.87
N ILE A 656 0.01 -19.85 0.44
CA ILE A 656 0.78 -20.74 1.30
C ILE A 656 -0.17 -21.77 1.89
N HIS A 657 0.11 -23.05 1.63
CA HIS A 657 -0.58 -24.15 2.29
C HIS A 657 0.22 -24.54 3.53
N SER A 658 -0.31 -24.21 4.72
CA SER A 658 0.22 -24.67 6.00
C SER A 658 -0.40 -26.03 6.34
N LEU A 659 0.45 -27.00 6.70
CA LEU A 659 0.03 -28.29 7.26
C LEU A 659 -0.44 -28.13 8.70
#